data_AF-A0A7C3SFV1-F1
#
_entry.id   AF-A0A7C3SFV1-F1
#
_cell.length_a   1.000
_cell.length_b   1.000
_cell.length_c   1.000
_cell.angle_alpha   90.00
_cell.angle_beta   90.00
_cell.angle_gamma   90.00
#
_symmetry.space_group_name_H-M   'P 1'
#
loop_
_entity.id
_entity.type
_entity.pdbx_description
1 polymer ?
#
loop_
_entity_poly.entity_id
_entity_poly.type
_entity_poly.pdbx_seq_one_letter_code
_entity_poly.pdbx_strand_id
1 'polypeptide(L)'
;MDHLEVHVSDSAGGHVSEIPEYLLGIDLGVLSLGWAAVKLQDGRPIGLLDAGVRAWDLQNIAESDIAVGKEEPPSQTRRQMRQMRRQLFRRAQRLRRTWRALQQLGLFPPGSRHCAARKAFLDQLDGQAKAWLCQHRFGSADPPPHWEDTWIYHLRAAALDQPLPPELLGRVFFHLAQRRGFQSTAKTRSAGEQKDGEDRKNRKDKKTEKEQVREAISQLQQALHTSGARTLGEYFARLDPHQERIRGRWTSRRMYKEEFEAIWAAQAPFHPEWTAADKDRLFRALFFQRPLKSQRGLVGLCPLESKVLPPAQPGQKAKVLYRHRRAPLASLEAQRIRYMQRINDLEIIAPDGTHWVLRDPAYQLMRSKLYDLAEHHEELTFPAIRKALGIPTSKKGQDWKFNLEAGGEEKLPGNTTAARIRRILGDQRWDSLRPDGQKQLVDTLLAFLSEEALQQHLEARWHFDPPTAQALAHLELEPGYHSYSRRAIRKLLPLLEQGLRLNEARRKLYPQKEADAGGWDRLPPVCQVLPQVRNPLLVRALTELRKVVNALLRKYGKPVQIRIELARDIKRSRREREALSRRMRKQEDSRKKAAQIAREHLGREPSPFEITKVLLAEECHGECPYTGRTIELAALLGPEPQFDVEHIWPF
;
A
#
# COMPACT_ATOMS: atom_id res chain seq x y z
N MET A 1 -24.20 6.03 61.37
CA MET A 1 -24.90 7.32 61.22
C MET A 1 -25.36 7.40 59.77
N ASP A 2 -26.58 7.13 59.37
CA ASP A 2 -27.76 6.58 60.04
C ASP A 2 -28.45 5.71 59.00
N HIS A 3 -28.88 4.53 59.43
CA HIS A 3 -29.81 3.70 58.68
C HIS A 3 -31.20 4.29 58.89
N LEU A 4 -31.83 4.75 57.80
CA LEU A 4 -33.26 5.02 57.77
C LEU A 4 -33.87 4.08 56.73
N GLU A 5 -34.44 2.99 57.26
CA GLU A 5 -35.41 2.16 56.59
C GLU A 5 -36.60 3.03 56.17
N VAL A 6 -36.92 2.99 54.88
CA VAL A 6 -38.25 3.37 54.40
C VAL A 6 -38.88 2.10 53.89
N HIS A 7 -39.78 1.55 54.71
CA HIS A 7 -40.75 0.56 54.29
C HIS A 7 -41.55 1.12 53.11
N VAL A 8 -41.48 0.45 51.96
CA VAL A 8 -42.52 0.53 50.92
C VAL A 8 -43.28 -0.78 51.00
N SER A 9 -44.51 -0.66 51.48
CA SER A 9 -45.52 -1.71 51.60
C SER A 9 -45.83 -2.35 50.25
N ASP A 10 -45.78 -3.69 50.23
CA ASP A 10 -46.48 -4.52 49.26
C ASP A 10 -48.00 -4.32 49.42
N SER A 11 -48.64 -3.70 48.43
CA SER A 11 -50.07 -3.83 48.23
C SER A 11 -50.44 -3.61 46.76
N ALA A 12 -50.91 -4.70 46.15
CA ALA A 12 -51.88 -4.78 45.06
C ALA A 12 -51.57 -4.12 43.70
N GLY A 13 -51.35 -4.98 42.70
CA GLY A 13 -51.98 -4.81 41.38
C GLY A 13 -51.36 -3.79 40.44
N GLY A 14 -50.06 -3.86 40.17
CA GLY A 14 -49.43 -3.16 39.05
C GLY A 14 -48.98 -4.16 37.99
N HIS A 15 -49.57 -4.12 36.80
CA HIS A 15 -49.14 -4.88 35.62
C HIS A 15 -47.60 -4.84 35.48
N VAL A 16 -46.94 -5.97 35.72
CA VAL A 16 -45.61 -6.22 35.15
C VAL A 16 -45.86 -6.28 33.65
N SER A 17 -45.66 -5.15 32.96
CA SER A 17 -45.74 -5.13 31.50
C SER A 17 -44.69 -6.10 30.97
N GLU A 18 -45.10 -7.30 30.56
CA GLU A 18 -44.24 -8.24 29.88
C GLU A 18 -43.58 -7.50 28.73
N ILE A 19 -42.24 -7.44 28.77
CA ILE A 19 -41.46 -6.81 27.71
C ILE A 19 -41.75 -7.62 26.45
N PRO A 20 -42.38 -7.02 25.42
CA PRO A 20 -42.85 -7.78 24.29
C PRO A 20 -41.67 -8.33 23.49
N GLU A 21 -41.83 -9.55 22.98
CA GLU A 21 -40.88 -10.09 22.00
C GLU A 21 -40.76 -9.14 20.82
N TYR A 22 -39.52 -8.91 20.38
CA TYR A 22 -39.28 -7.97 19.30
C TYR A 22 -38.07 -8.36 18.44
N LEU A 23 -38.14 -7.92 17.19
CA LEU A 23 -37.07 -7.96 16.21
C LEU A 23 -36.41 -6.58 16.13
N LEU A 24 -35.09 -6.54 16.13
CA LEU A 24 -34.33 -5.31 15.92
C LEU A 24 -33.81 -5.22 14.48
N GLY A 25 -34.36 -4.32 13.69
CA GLY A 25 -33.81 -3.90 12.41
C GLY A 25 -32.74 -2.82 12.61
N ILE A 26 -31.61 -2.96 11.92
CA ILE A 26 -30.51 -1.99 11.93
C ILE A 26 -30.11 -1.72 10.48
N ASP A 27 -30.13 -0.44 10.09
CA ASP A 27 -29.50 0.05 8.87
C ASP A 27 -28.26 0.86 9.25
N LEU A 28 -27.08 0.28 9.03
CA LEU A 28 -25.81 0.93 9.34
C LEU A 28 -25.26 1.63 8.10
N GLY A 29 -25.27 2.96 8.13
CA GLY A 29 -24.60 3.89 7.21
C GLY A 29 -23.24 4.38 7.70
N VAL A 30 -22.54 5.18 6.88
CA VAL A 30 -21.21 5.70 7.23
C VAL A 30 -21.30 6.81 8.30
N LEU A 31 -22.35 7.63 8.22
CA LEU A 31 -22.63 8.77 9.10
C LEU A 31 -23.93 8.64 9.88
N SER A 32 -24.68 7.57 9.65
CA SER A 32 -26.00 7.35 10.23
C SER A 32 -26.20 5.89 10.61
N LEU A 33 -27.08 5.67 11.57
CA LEU A 33 -27.60 4.36 11.94
C LEU A 33 -29.11 4.49 12.13
N GLY A 34 -29.87 3.97 11.17
CA GLY A 34 -31.29 3.74 11.34
C GLY A 34 -31.54 2.48 12.17
N TRP A 35 -32.54 2.51 13.03
CA TRP A 35 -32.96 1.34 13.78
C TRP A 35 -34.48 1.31 13.95
N ALA A 36 -35.05 0.11 13.98
CA ALA A 36 -36.47 -0.12 14.23
C ALA A 36 -36.63 -1.36 15.11
N ALA A 37 -37.38 -1.23 16.20
CA ALA A 37 -37.83 -2.34 17.02
C ALA A 37 -39.24 -2.71 16.58
N VAL A 38 -39.45 -3.95 16.13
CA VAL A 38 -40.72 -4.45 15.60
C VAL A 38 -41.25 -5.51 16.55
N LYS A 39 -42.44 -5.28 17.10
CA LYS A 39 -43.11 -6.22 18.00
C LYS A 39 -43.46 -7.50 17.26
N LEU A 40 -43.22 -8.63 17.91
CA LEU A 40 -43.55 -9.96 17.43
C LEU A 40 -44.67 -10.58 18.27
N GLN A 41 -45.47 -11.40 17.61
CA GLN A 41 -46.37 -12.38 18.23
C GLN A 41 -46.25 -13.67 17.41
N ASP A 42 -45.94 -14.79 18.06
CA ASP A 42 -45.71 -16.09 17.41
C ASP A 42 -44.71 -16.02 16.25
N GLY A 43 -43.64 -15.23 16.42
CA GLY A 43 -42.61 -15.00 15.42
C GLY A 43 -43.02 -14.12 14.23
N ARG A 44 -44.25 -13.57 14.21
CA ARG A 44 -44.75 -12.70 13.13
C ARG A 44 -44.73 -11.22 13.54
N PRO A 45 -44.32 -10.30 12.64
CA PRO A 45 -44.42 -8.87 12.88
C PRO A 45 -45.88 -8.42 13.05
N ILE A 46 -46.20 -7.78 14.18
CA ILE A 46 -47.55 -7.28 14.45
C ILE A 46 -47.63 -5.75 14.59
N GLY A 47 -46.49 -5.08 14.75
CA GLY A 47 -46.47 -3.61 14.84
C GLY A 47 -45.09 -3.06 15.13
N LEU A 48 -44.95 -1.74 14.95
CA LEU A 48 -43.75 -1.01 15.30
C LEU A 48 -43.74 -0.72 16.81
N LEU A 49 -42.69 -1.13 17.51
CA LEU A 49 -42.50 -0.79 18.92
C LEU A 49 -41.87 0.60 19.07
N ASP A 50 -40.79 0.86 18.33
CA ASP A 50 -40.06 2.12 18.35
C ASP A 50 -39.13 2.21 17.12
N ALA A 51 -38.73 3.41 16.72
CA ALA A 51 -37.76 3.61 15.64
C ALA A 51 -36.99 4.91 15.84
N GLY A 52 -35.79 4.97 15.27
CA GLY A 52 -35.00 6.20 15.29
C GLY A 52 -33.80 6.16 14.37
N VAL A 53 -33.19 7.34 14.25
CA VAL A 53 -31.95 7.50 13.48
C VAL A 53 -30.91 8.16 14.38
N ARG A 54 -29.74 7.53 14.46
CA ARG A 54 -28.57 8.10 15.09
C ARG A 54 -27.64 8.62 14.02
N ALA A 55 -27.57 9.93 13.83
CA ALA A 55 -26.58 10.57 12.97
C ALA A 55 -25.33 11.00 13.77
N TRP A 56 -24.18 11.06 13.10
CA TRP A 56 -22.94 11.62 13.65
C TRP A 56 -22.13 12.32 12.57
N ASP A 57 -21.40 13.36 12.96
CA ASP A 57 -20.52 14.07 12.04
C ASP A 57 -19.08 13.53 12.05
N LEU A 58 -18.43 13.69 10.91
CA LEU A 58 -16.99 13.52 10.75
C LEU A 58 -16.38 14.87 10.38
N GLN A 59 -15.91 15.63 11.39
CA GLN A 59 -15.06 16.84 11.29
C GLN A 59 -14.79 17.35 9.85
N ASN A 60 -15.77 18.03 9.26
CA ASN A 60 -15.72 18.71 7.96
C ASN A 60 -15.57 17.83 6.70
N ILE A 61 -15.98 16.56 6.74
CA ILE A 61 -16.07 15.70 5.56
C ILE A 61 -17.54 15.53 5.19
N ALA A 62 -17.91 15.96 3.99
CA ALA A 62 -19.26 15.75 3.48
C ALA A 62 -19.51 14.27 3.18
N GLU A 63 -20.74 13.80 3.40
CA GLU A 63 -21.16 12.44 3.03
C GLU A 63 -20.97 12.16 1.54
N SER A 64 -21.21 13.17 0.71
CA SER A 64 -20.99 13.13 -0.74
C SER A 64 -19.54 12.84 -1.12
N ASP A 65 -18.58 13.44 -0.41
CA ASP A 65 -17.15 13.19 -0.63
C ASP A 65 -16.76 11.77 -0.22
N ILE A 66 -17.37 11.24 0.85
CA ILE A 66 -17.20 9.85 1.25
C ILE A 66 -17.78 8.94 0.17
N ALA A 67 -19.01 9.14 -0.29
CA ALA A 67 -19.63 8.26 -1.29
C ALA A 67 -18.77 8.10 -2.56
N VAL A 68 -18.07 9.15 -2.98
CA VAL A 68 -17.18 9.13 -4.16
C VAL A 68 -15.70 8.87 -3.85
N GLY A 69 -15.36 8.57 -2.60
CA GLY A 69 -13.99 8.26 -2.16
C GLY A 69 -13.03 9.46 -2.21
N LYS A 70 -13.52 10.69 -2.12
CA LYS A 70 -12.70 11.92 -2.11
C LYS A 70 -12.32 12.38 -0.70
N GLU A 71 -12.70 11.65 0.34
CA GLU A 71 -12.44 12.08 1.70
C GLU A 71 -10.94 12.15 2.03
N GLU A 72 -10.53 13.20 2.75
CA GLU A 72 -9.23 13.27 3.41
C GLU A 72 -9.40 13.12 4.93
N PRO A 73 -8.99 11.98 5.54
CA PRO A 73 -9.18 11.78 6.96
C PRO A 73 -8.44 12.85 7.80
N PRO A 74 -9.01 13.39 8.90
CA PRO A 74 -8.32 14.39 9.73
C PRO A 74 -6.99 13.89 10.30
N SER A 75 -6.89 12.57 10.51
CA SER A 75 -5.65 11.90 10.92
C SER A 75 -4.53 11.99 9.87
N GLN A 76 -4.86 12.09 8.59
CA GLN A 76 -3.93 12.31 7.47
C GLN A 76 -3.40 13.75 7.49
N THR A 77 -4.27 14.76 7.57
CA THR A 77 -3.87 16.17 7.68
C THR A 77 -2.99 16.39 8.91
N ARG A 78 -3.39 15.87 10.07
CA ARG A 78 -2.58 15.90 11.31
C ARG A 78 -1.20 15.24 11.12
N ARG A 79 -1.14 14.13 10.36
CA ARG A 79 0.11 13.42 10.04
C ARG A 79 1.02 14.25 9.13
N GLN A 80 0.48 14.87 8.08
CA GLN A 80 1.22 15.74 7.15
C GLN A 80 1.78 16.97 7.88
N MET A 81 0.97 17.68 8.66
CA MET A 81 1.41 18.84 9.44
C MET A 81 2.52 18.48 10.45
N ARG A 82 2.40 17.32 11.11
CA ARG A 82 3.46 16.80 11.99
C ARG A 82 4.73 16.44 11.22
N GLN A 83 4.64 15.95 9.99
CA GLN A 83 5.78 15.67 9.14
C GLN A 83 6.50 16.97 8.77
N MET A 84 5.77 18.00 8.34
CA MET A 84 6.33 19.31 8.00
C MET A 84 7.07 19.94 9.19
N ARG A 85 6.45 19.97 10.38
CA ARG A 85 7.11 20.45 11.61
C ARG A 85 8.42 19.71 11.90
N ARG A 86 8.44 18.38 11.75
CA ARG A 86 9.65 17.58 11.92
C ARG A 86 10.71 17.88 10.88
N GLN A 87 10.33 18.13 9.63
CA GLN A 87 11.26 18.50 8.56
C GLN A 87 11.91 19.85 8.82
N LEU A 88 11.11 20.86 9.20
CA LEU A 88 11.58 22.20 9.57
C LEU A 88 12.54 22.15 10.77
N PHE A 89 12.14 21.47 11.85
CA PHE A 89 12.99 21.28 13.03
C PHE A 89 14.32 20.60 12.68
N ARG A 90 14.29 19.53 11.88
CA ARG A 90 15.50 18.80 11.46
C ARG A 90 16.39 19.63 10.53
N ARG A 91 15.80 20.44 9.64
CA ARG A 91 16.55 21.38 8.80
C ARG A 91 17.26 22.42 9.67
N ALA A 92 16.57 23.04 10.62
CA ALA A 92 17.16 23.98 11.55
C ALA A 92 18.29 23.33 12.37
N GLN A 93 18.07 22.13 12.92
CA GLN A 93 19.09 21.41 13.67
C GLN A 93 20.32 21.08 12.82
N ARG A 94 20.11 20.67 11.56
CA ARG A 94 21.19 20.39 10.61
C ARG A 94 22.04 21.63 10.35
N LEU A 95 21.42 22.76 10.04
CA LEU A 95 22.14 24.02 9.81
C LEU A 95 22.91 24.46 11.05
N ARG A 96 22.34 24.30 12.25
CA ARG A 96 23.07 24.57 13.51
C ARG A 96 24.28 23.66 13.73
N ARG A 97 24.16 22.37 13.38
CA ARG A 97 25.28 21.42 13.47
C ARG A 97 26.37 21.72 12.45
N THR A 98 25.96 22.05 11.22
CA THR A 98 26.88 22.45 10.15
C THR A 98 27.64 23.69 10.56
N TRP A 99 26.95 24.73 11.05
CA TRP A 99 27.58 25.95 11.56
C TRP A 99 28.65 25.66 12.61
N ARG A 100 28.36 24.80 13.59
CA ARG A 100 29.34 24.42 14.62
C ARG A 100 30.52 23.64 14.06
N ALA A 101 30.29 22.74 13.10
CA ALA A 101 31.37 22.01 12.44
C ALA A 101 32.28 22.96 11.67
N LEU A 102 31.72 23.98 11.01
CA LEU A 102 32.49 25.02 10.32
C LEU A 102 33.30 25.88 11.30
N GLN A 103 32.74 26.25 12.46
CA GLN A 103 33.49 26.94 13.51
C GLN A 103 34.66 26.12 14.06
N GLN A 104 34.47 24.81 14.22
CA GLN A 104 35.53 23.91 14.70
C GLN A 104 36.66 23.74 13.68
N LEU A 105 36.36 23.89 12.40
CA LEU A 105 37.31 23.86 11.29
C LEU A 105 38.00 25.21 11.04
N GLY A 106 37.72 26.24 11.84
CA GLY A 106 38.21 27.60 11.59
C GLY A 106 37.59 28.29 10.35
N LEU A 107 36.61 27.64 9.69
CA LEU A 107 35.96 28.19 8.51
C LEU A 107 34.94 29.27 8.83
N PHE A 108 34.38 29.29 10.04
CA PHE A 108 33.54 30.41 10.52
C PHE A 108 34.06 30.89 11.87
N PRO A 109 33.88 32.17 12.21
CA PRO A 109 34.36 32.71 13.48
C PRO A 109 33.66 32.03 14.65
N PRO A 110 34.37 31.76 15.76
CA PRO A 110 33.74 31.31 16.99
C PRO A 110 32.76 32.39 17.48
N GLY A 111 31.61 31.98 18.02
CA GLY A 111 30.65 32.95 18.53
C GLY A 111 29.18 32.55 18.45
N SER A 112 28.34 33.59 18.45
CA SER A 112 26.94 33.59 18.84
C SER A 112 26.06 32.47 18.26
N ARG A 113 25.17 31.94 19.12
CA ARG A 113 24.14 30.95 18.73
C ARG A 113 22.87 31.59 18.18
N HIS A 114 22.77 32.93 18.20
CA HIS A 114 21.58 33.68 17.79
C HIS A 114 21.37 33.65 16.28
N CYS A 115 20.11 33.47 15.84
CA CYS A 115 19.78 33.37 14.42
C CYS A 115 19.98 34.67 13.64
N ALA A 116 19.70 35.83 14.26
CA ALA A 116 19.87 37.14 13.63
C ALA A 116 21.35 37.41 13.32
N ALA A 117 22.23 37.20 14.28
CA ALA A 117 23.69 37.36 14.09
C ALA A 117 24.22 36.47 12.96
N ARG A 118 23.77 35.21 12.86
CA ARG A 118 24.17 34.33 11.76
C ARG A 118 23.66 34.80 10.41
N LYS A 119 22.45 35.35 10.36
CA LYS A 119 21.89 35.88 9.12
C LYS A 119 22.72 37.09 8.66
N ALA A 120 22.96 38.04 9.56
CA ALA A 120 23.77 39.22 9.26
C ALA A 120 25.19 38.85 8.77
N PHE A 121 25.84 37.90 9.45
CA PHE A 121 27.14 37.36 8.99
C PHE A 121 27.06 36.75 7.59
N LEU A 122 26.05 35.91 7.31
CA LEU A 122 25.89 35.32 5.98
C LEU A 122 25.59 36.37 4.91
N ASP A 123 24.80 37.40 5.22
CA ASP A 123 24.50 38.47 4.26
C ASP A 123 25.77 39.28 3.93
N GLN A 124 26.59 39.60 4.93
CA GLN A 124 27.89 40.25 4.73
C GLN A 124 28.83 39.38 3.90
N LEU A 125 28.89 38.08 4.23
CA LEU A 125 29.74 37.11 3.54
C LEU A 125 29.31 36.87 2.09
N ASP A 126 28.01 36.94 1.80
CA ASP A 126 27.47 36.87 0.44
C ASP A 126 27.97 38.08 -0.39
N GLY A 127 28.06 39.27 0.21
CA GLY A 127 28.66 40.45 -0.43
C GLY A 127 30.17 40.31 -0.69
N GLN A 128 30.92 39.81 0.30
CA GLN A 128 32.35 39.52 0.15
C GLN A 128 32.62 38.46 -0.92
N ALA A 129 31.78 37.43 -1.00
CA ALA A 129 31.87 36.39 -2.00
C ALA A 129 31.74 36.96 -3.43
N LYS A 130 30.77 37.86 -3.64
CA LYS A 130 30.58 38.54 -4.93
C LYS A 130 31.80 39.37 -5.32
N ALA A 131 32.30 40.21 -4.41
CA ALA A 131 33.50 41.01 -4.64
C ALA A 131 34.74 40.14 -4.95
N TRP A 132 34.92 39.06 -4.19
CA TRP A 132 36.00 38.11 -4.39
C TRP A 132 35.93 37.43 -5.77
N LEU A 133 34.73 37.03 -6.22
CA LEU A 133 34.51 36.43 -7.55
C LEU A 133 34.87 37.38 -8.69
N CYS A 134 34.48 38.65 -8.59
CA CYS A 134 34.89 39.68 -9.56
C CYS A 134 36.40 39.75 -9.67
N GLN A 135 37.11 39.81 -8.54
CA GLN A 135 38.56 39.97 -8.52
C GLN A 135 39.34 38.71 -8.97
N HIS A 136 38.91 37.52 -8.53
CA HIS A 136 39.74 36.30 -8.61
C HIS A 136 39.21 35.25 -9.58
N ARG A 137 37.96 35.33 -10.02
CA ARG A 137 37.37 34.36 -10.95
C ARG A 137 37.11 34.98 -12.32
N PHE A 138 36.50 36.16 -12.36
CA PHE A 138 36.23 36.87 -13.60
C PHE A 138 37.40 37.76 -14.00
N GLY A 139 38.09 38.35 -13.02
CA GLY A 139 39.25 39.22 -13.27
C GLY A 139 38.83 40.45 -14.07
N SER A 140 39.51 40.67 -15.20
CA SER A 140 39.17 41.73 -16.17
C SER A 140 38.15 41.32 -17.22
N ALA A 141 37.72 40.05 -17.25
CA ALA A 141 36.71 39.58 -18.19
C ALA A 141 35.31 39.97 -17.72
N ASP A 142 34.41 40.23 -18.67
CA ASP A 142 33.01 40.48 -18.35
C ASP A 142 32.41 39.26 -17.64
N PRO A 143 31.77 39.46 -16.49
CA PRO A 143 31.16 38.36 -15.77
C PRO A 143 29.97 37.80 -16.56
N PRO A 144 29.64 36.50 -16.41
CA PRO A 144 28.51 35.90 -17.12
C PRO A 144 27.19 36.64 -16.85
N PRO A 145 26.25 36.67 -17.81
CA PRO A 145 24.93 37.25 -17.59
C PRO A 145 24.27 36.68 -16.33
N HIS A 146 23.67 37.56 -15.51
CA HIS A 146 22.93 37.18 -14.31
C HIS A 146 23.74 36.35 -13.28
N TRP A 147 25.07 36.39 -13.32
CA TRP A 147 25.93 35.67 -12.37
C TRP A 147 25.63 36.01 -10.90
N GLU A 148 25.11 37.21 -10.63
CA GLU A 148 24.73 37.64 -9.30
C GLU A 148 23.60 36.82 -8.68
N ASP A 149 22.76 36.16 -9.49
CA ASP A 149 21.71 35.25 -9.02
C ASP A 149 22.24 33.82 -8.80
N THR A 150 23.39 33.52 -9.40
CA THR A 150 24.06 32.21 -9.37
C THR A 150 25.41 32.24 -8.65
N TRP A 151 25.77 33.35 -7.99
CA TRP A 151 27.10 33.59 -7.41
C TRP A 151 27.58 32.44 -6.52
N ILE A 152 26.68 31.80 -5.77
CA ILE A 152 27.04 30.68 -4.89
C ILE A 152 27.48 29.44 -5.66
N TYR A 153 26.98 29.24 -6.88
CA TYR A 153 27.41 28.17 -7.78
C TYR A 153 28.77 28.51 -8.40
N HIS A 154 29.01 29.77 -8.78
CA HIS A 154 30.33 30.22 -9.19
C HIS A 154 31.38 30.08 -8.07
N LEU A 155 31.01 30.38 -6.81
CA LEU A 155 31.91 30.17 -5.67
C LEU A 155 32.19 28.68 -5.42
N ARG A 156 31.17 27.81 -5.53
CA ARG A 156 31.33 26.36 -5.44
C ARG A 156 32.25 25.80 -6.52
N ALA A 157 32.14 26.31 -7.74
CA ALA A 157 33.02 25.95 -8.83
C ALA A 157 34.45 26.44 -8.57
N ALA A 158 34.64 27.63 -8.01
CA ALA A 158 35.97 28.20 -7.75
C ALA A 158 36.74 27.39 -6.70
N ALA A 159 36.02 26.80 -5.74
CA ALA A 159 36.58 25.91 -4.73
C ALA A 159 37.22 24.63 -5.31
N LEU A 160 37.02 24.33 -6.60
CA LEU A 160 37.68 23.21 -7.27
C LEU A 160 39.03 23.59 -7.86
N ASP A 161 39.25 24.88 -8.13
CA ASP A 161 40.34 25.36 -8.96
C ASP A 161 41.39 26.14 -8.17
N GLN A 162 40.99 26.81 -7.09
CA GLN A 162 41.87 27.68 -6.31
C GLN A 162 41.51 27.71 -4.83
N PRO A 163 42.46 27.99 -3.92
CA PRO A 163 42.19 28.13 -2.49
C PRO A 163 41.18 29.25 -2.24
N LEU A 164 40.15 28.96 -1.46
CA LEU A 164 39.19 29.97 -1.02
C LEU A 164 39.55 30.51 0.37
N PRO A 165 39.27 31.80 0.64
CA PRO A 165 39.26 32.30 2.00
C PRO A 165 38.40 31.41 2.92
N PRO A 166 38.82 31.16 4.18
CA PRO A 166 38.14 30.22 5.08
C PRO A 166 36.63 30.45 5.19
N GLU A 167 36.19 31.70 5.34
CA GLU A 167 34.78 32.03 5.46
C GLU A 167 33.99 31.75 4.17
N LEU A 168 34.57 32.03 3.01
CA LEU A 168 33.95 31.73 1.71
C LEU A 168 33.81 30.22 1.48
N LEU A 169 34.82 29.44 1.88
CA LEU A 169 34.74 27.98 1.85
C LEU A 169 33.69 27.45 2.84
N GLY A 170 33.60 28.04 4.03
CA GLY A 170 32.53 27.78 4.99
C GLY A 170 31.14 28.04 4.39
N ARG A 171 30.99 29.12 3.62
CA ARG A 171 29.73 29.46 2.94
C ARG A 171 29.31 28.46 1.88
N VAL A 172 30.29 27.91 1.15
CA VAL A 172 30.11 26.81 0.18
C VAL A 172 29.52 25.58 0.87
N PHE A 173 30.18 25.08 1.92
CA PHE A 173 29.69 23.90 2.66
C PHE A 173 28.35 24.15 3.35
N PHE A 174 28.12 25.37 3.86
CA PHE A 174 26.83 25.75 4.46
C PHE A 174 25.70 25.71 3.42
N HIS A 175 25.96 26.11 2.18
CA HIS A 175 25.00 26.01 1.08
C HIS A 175 24.63 24.55 0.76
N LEU A 176 25.61 23.65 0.71
CA LEU A 176 25.35 22.20 0.54
C LEU A 176 24.46 21.65 1.68
N ALA A 177 24.63 22.14 2.91
CA ALA A 177 23.75 21.77 4.02
C ALA A 177 22.32 22.33 3.87
N GLN A 178 22.16 23.52 3.29
CA GLN A 178 20.85 24.11 3.00
C GLN A 178 20.11 23.28 1.95
N ARG A 179 20.82 22.89 0.88
CA ARG A 179 20.31 22.14 -0.26
C ARG A 179 21.15 20.89 -0.48
N ARG A 180 20.67 19.76 0.05
CA ARG A 180 21.39 18.48 -0.03
C ARG A 180 20.79 17.49 -1.02
N GLY A 181 19.77 17.85 -1.78
CA GLY A 181 19.12 16.94 -2.75
C GLY A 181 18.31 15.81 -2.11
N PHE A 182 17.57 15.09 -2.95
CA PHE A 182 16.76 13.93 -2.59
C PHE A 182 17.64 12.69 -2.41
N GLN A 183 17.53 12.06 -1.24
CA GLN A 183 18.15 10.75 -1.01
C GLN A 183 17.09 9.70 -1.30
N SER A 184 17.30 8.89 -2.35
CA SER A 184 16.48 7.71 -2.56
C SER A 184 16.62 6.82 -1.32
N THR A 185 15.54 6.70 -0.55
CA THR A 185 15.39 5.68 0.49
C THR A 185 14.70 4.44 -0.04
N ALA A 186 14.47 4.40 -1.36
CA ALA A 186 13.90 3.24 -1.97
C ALA A 186 14.94 2.13 -1.89
N LYS A 187 14.72 1.20 -0.96
CA LYS A 187 14.50 -0.15 -1.46
C LYS A 187 13.56 -0.01 -2.65
N THR A 188 13.96 -0.41 -3.84
CA THR A 188 12.97 -0.76 -4.86
C THR A 188 12.30 -2.07 -4.43
N ARG A 189 11.80 -2.15 -3.19
CA ARG A 189 10.68 -3.01 -2.85
C ARG A 189 9.48 -2.14 -3.14
N SER A 190 9.17 -2.04 -4.43
CA SER A 190 7.89 -1.58 -4.93
C SER A 190 6.85 -2.14 -3.97
N ALA A 191 6.23 -1.27 -3.16
CA ALA A 191 5.01 -1.65 -2.49
C ALA A 191 4.05 -1.91 -3.64
N GLY A 192 3.94 -3.18 -4.05
CA GLY A 192 2.91 -3.66 -4.92
C GLY A 192 1.62 -3.26 -4.22
N GLU A 193 1.04 -2.15 -4.65
CA GLU A 193 -0.40 -2.01 -4.56
C GLU A 193 -0.93 -3.30 -5.18
N GLN A 194 -1.73 -4.06 -4.44
CA GLN A 194 -2.59 -5.08 -5.02
C GLN A 194 -3.30 -4.40 -6.20
N LYS A 195 -2.84 -4.74 -7.40
CA LYS A 195 -3.52 -4.44 -8.64
C LYS A 195 -4.53 -5.56 -8.77
N ASP A 196 -5.68 -5.39 -8.13
CA ASP A 196 -6.83 -6.26 -8.38
C ASP A 196 -7.20 -6.14 -9.88
N GLY A 197 -7.53 -7.28 -10.48
CA GLY A 197 -7.37 -7.58 -11.90
C GLY A 197 -8.23 -6.81 -12.91
N GLU A 198 -9.12 -5.91 -12.51
CA GLU A 198 -10.04 -5.23 -13.45
C GLU A 198 -9.44 -3.98 -14.11
N ASP A 199 -8.38 -3.38 -13.57
CA ASP A 199 -7.90 -2.05 -14.01
C ASP A 199 -6.70 -2.10 -14.98
N ARG A 200 -6.41 -3.26 -15.59
CA ARG A 200 -5.30 -3.42 -16.55
C ARG A 200 -5.47 -2.60 -17.84
N LYS A 201 -6.70 -2.26 -18.25
CA LYS A 201 -6.95 -1.61 -19.56
C LYS A 201 -6.94 -0.07 -19.55
N ASN A 202 -7.17 0.61 -18.43
CA ASN A 202 -7.38 2.08 -18.42
C ASN A 202 -6.34 2.93 -17.66
N ARG A 203 -5.18 2.36 -17.30
CA ARG A 203 -4.14 3.05 -16.51
C ARG A 203 -2.82 3.24 -17.25
N LYS A 204 -2.87 3.49 -18.57
CA LYS A 204 -1.67 3.62 -19.40
C LYS A 204 -0.91 4.96 -19.26
N ASP A 205 -1.50 6.06 -18.78
CA ASP A 205 -0.89 7.39 -19.03
C ASP A 205 -0.65 8.33 -17.83
N LYS A 206 -0.41 7.83 -16.60
CA LYS A 206 0.01 8.74 -15.52
C LYS A 206 1.16 8.18 -14.69
N LYS A 207 2.40 8.57 -15.06
CA LYS A 207 3.61 8.36 -14.25
C LYS A 207 3.36 8.83 -12.82
N THR A 208 3.73 8.01 -11.85
CA THR A 208 3.65 8.38 -10.43
C THR A 208 4.65 9.51 -10.14
N GLU A 209 4.36 10.35 -9.13
CA GLU A 209 5.26 11.46 -8.72
C GLU A 209 6.70 10.95 -8.44
N LYS A 210 6.85 9.73 -7.94
CA LYS A 210 8.15 9.10 -7.71
C LYS A 210 8.92 8.79 -8.99
N GLU A 211 8.23 8.34 -10.03
CA GLU A 211 8.83 8.05 -11.33
C GLU A 211 9.27 9.36 -12.00
N GLN A 212 8.45 10.40 -11.92
CA GLN A 212 8.80 11.75 -12.42
C GLN A 212 10.06 12.29 -11.73
N VAL A 213 10.17 12.17 -10.40
CA VAL A 213 11.36 12.59 -9.65
C VAL A 213 12.61 11.81 -10.10
N ARG A 214 12.49 10.49 -10.28
CA ARG A 214 13.62 9.64 -10.70
C ARG A 214 14.09 9.97 -12.11
N GLU A 215 13.15 10.09 -13.04
CA GLU A 215 13.41 10.44 -14.43
C GLU A 215 14.09 11.80 -14.54
N ALA A 216 13.57 12.82 -13.86
CA ALA A 216 14.18 14.15 -13.86
C ALA A 216 15.58 14.17 -13.23
N ILE A 217 15.82 13.40 -12.16
CA ILE A 217 17.17 13.24 -11.60
C ILE A 217 18.11 12.58 -12.62
N SER A 218 17.63 11.57 -13.36
CA SER A 218 18.41 10.89 -14.39
C SER A 218 18.76 11.81 -15.55
N GLN A 219 17.77 12.56 -16.05
CA GLN A 219 17.96 13.57 -17.09
C GLN A 219 18.96 14.64 -16.67
N LEU A 220 18.86 15.14 -15.44
CA LEU A 220 19.82 16.10 -14.89
C LEU A 220 21.23 15.51 -14.79
N GLN A 221 21.36 14.24 -14.40
CA GLN A 221 22.66 13.57 -14.34
C GLN A 221 23.29 13.41 -15.72
N GLN A 222 22.49 13.10 -16.73
CA GLN A 222 22.96 13.04 -18.12
C GLN A 222 23.38 14.42 -18.62
N ALA A 223 22.58 15.47 -18.38
CA ALA A 223 22.93 16.84 -18.74
C ALA A 223 24.23 17.31 -18.06
N LEU A 224 24.42 16.98 -16.78
CA LEU A 224 25.67 17.22 -16.05
C LEU A 224 26.87 16.56 -16.76
N HIS A 225 26.75 15.27 -17.10
CA HIS A 225 27.81 14.53 -17.78
C HIS A 225 28.12 15.10 -19.18
N THR A 226 27.10 15.34 -20.00
CA THR A 226 27.25 15.89 -21.36
C THR A 226 27.86 17.30 -21.33
N SER A 227 27.57 18.10 -20.31
CA SER A 227 28.14 19.45 -20.17
C SER A 227 29.65 19.45 -19.87
N GLY A 228 30.24 18.31 -19.51
CA GLY A 228 31.64 18.21 -19.09
C GLY A 228 31.94 18.94 -17.77
N ALA A 229 30.93 19.25 -16.96
CA ALA A 229 31.14 19.83 -15.62
C ALA A 229 31.51 18.74 -14.61
N ARG A 230 32.46 19.02 -13.72
CA ARG A 230 32.95 18.06 -12.71
C ARG A 230 31.93 17.84 -11.60
N THR A 231 31.17 18.88 -11.27
CA THR A 231 30.23 18.87 -10.14
C THR A 231 28.92 19.57 -10.47
N LEU A 232 27.89 19.32 -9.66
CA LEU A 232 26.58 19.96 -9.81
C LEU A 232 26.66 21.49 -9.62
N GLY A 233 27.49 21.95 -8.67
CA GLY A 233 27.76 23.37 -8.47
C GLY A 233 28.37 24.03 -9.70
N GLU A 234 29.34 23.39 -10.34
CA GLU A 234 29.96 23.87 -11.58
C GLU A 234 28.97 23.90 -12.74
N TYR A 235 28.18 22.85 -12.93
CA TYR A 235 27.15 22.83 -13.97
C TYR A 235 26.16 23.98 -13.80
N PHE A 236 25.64 24.19 -12.59
CA PHE A 236 24.72 25.30 -12.32
C PHE A 236 25.35 26.69 -12.45
N ALA A 237 26.68 26.80 -12.34
CA ALA A 237 27.39 28.05 -12.61
C ALA A 237 27.46 28.38 -14.10
N ARG A 238 27.28 27.38 -14.99
CA ARG A 238 27.29 27.56 -16.45
C ARG A 238 25.90 27.87 -17.03
N LEU A 239 24.85 27.80 -16.21
CA LEU A 239 23.47 28.05 -16.66
C LEU A 239 23.07 29.51 -16.43
N ASP A 240 22.37 30.07 -17.41
CA ASP A 240 21.65 31.32 -17.23
C ASP A 240 20.30 31.04 -16.52
N PRO A 241 20.06 31.57 -15.31
CA PRO A 241 18.84 31.30 -14.55
C PRO A 241 17.57 31.87 -15.18
N HIS A 242 17.68 32.83 -16.11
CA HIS A 242 16.54 33.41 -16.83
C HIS A 242 16.10 32.58 -18.03
N GLN A 243 17.02 31.85 -18.64
CA GLN A 243 16.73 30.88 -19.71
C GLN A 243 16.37 29.52 -19.12
N GLU A 244 17.14 29.10 -18.11
CA GLU A 244 17.10 27.78 -17.53
C GLU A 244 16.93 27.85 -16.01
N ARG A 245 15.69 27.66 -15.56
CA ARG A 245 15.38 27.76 -14.12
C ARG A 245 16.13 26.70 -13.30
N ILE A 246 17.08 27.13 -12.47
CA ILE A 246 17.83 26.25 -11.57
C ILE A 246 16.97 25.79 -10.38
N ARG A 247 16.15 26.69 -9.80
CA ARG A 247 15.25 26.35 -8.69
C ARG A 247 14.05 25.55 -9.20
N GLY A 248 13.66 24.51 -8.46
CA GLY A 248 12.54 23.63 -8.84
C GLY A 248 12.99 22.33 -9.52
N ARG A 249 14.28 22.19 -9.86
CA ARG A 249 14.85 20.94 -10.36
C ARG A 249 15.03 19.91 -9.23
N TRP A 250 14.69 18.66 -9.50
CA TRP A 250 15.01 17.56 -8.59
C TRP A 250 16.47 17.15 -8.72
N THR A 251 17.19 17.15 -7.60
CA THR A 251 18.62 16.83 -7.52
C THR A 251 18.81 15.60 -6.64
N SER A 252 19.78 14.74 -6.97
CA SER A 252 20.11 13.58 -6.13
C SER A 252 21.05 13.97 -4.99
N ARG A 253 20.95 13.29 -3.85
CA ARG A 253 21.90 13.40 -2.73
C ARG A 253 23.32 13.01 -3.15
N ARG A 254 23.45 12.11 -4.14
CA ARG A 254 24.73 11.61 -4.64
C ARG A 254 25.55 12.74 -5.27
N MET A 255 24.93 13.53 -6.14
CA MET A 255 25.56 14.70 -6.78
C MET A 255 26.19 15.67 -5.76
N TYR A 256 25.49 15.94 -4.65
CA TYR A 256 26.02 16.81 -3.58
C TYR A 256 27.13 16.17 -2.75
N LYS A 257 27.12 14.84 -2.59
CA LYS A 257 28.20 14.12 -1.90
C LYS A 257 29.45 14.11 -2.77
N GLU A 258 29.33 13.75 -4.05
CA GLU A 258 30.43 13.77 -5.01
C GLU A 258 31.07 15.16 -5.09
N GLU A 259 30.24 16.22 -5.13
CA GLU A 259 30.75 17.59 -5.08
C GLU A 259 31.44 17.96 -3.76
N PHE A 260 30.90 17.52 -2.62
CA PHE A 260 31.58 17.72 -1.34
C PHE A 260 32.96 17.06 -1.33
N GLU A 261 33.07 15.83 -1.84
CA GLU A 261 34.33 15.10 -1.92
C GLU A 261 35.33 15.82 -2.84
N ALA A 262 34.88 16.30 -4.00
CA ALA A 262 35.72 17.04 -4.94
C ALA A 262 36.24 18.36 -4.35
N ILE A 263 35.36 19.14 -3.71
CA ILE A 263 35.74 20.40 -3.05
C ILE A 263 36.68 20.14 -1.87
N TRP A 264 36.40 19.13 -1.06
CA TRP A 264 37.27 18.77 0.05
C TRP A 264 38.67 18.37 -0.45
N ALA A 265 38.74 17.55 -1.50
CA ALA A 265 40.02 17.11 -2.07
C ALA A 265 40.84 18.28 -2.64
N ALA A 266 40.18 19.25 -3.29
CA ALA A 266 40.85 20.43 -3.84
C ALA A 266 41.33 21.40 -2.75
N GLN A 267 40.60 21.55 -1.65
CA GLN A 267 40.91 22.53 -0.61
C GLN A 267 41.79 21.98 0.51
N ALA A 268 41.73 20.68 0.82
CA ALA A 268 42.49 20.08 1.92
C ALA A 268 44.01 20.32 1.88
N PRO A 269 44.70 20.36 0.72
CA PRO A 269 46.13 20.70 0.67
C PRO A 269 46.48 22.09 1.24
N PHE A 270 45.52 23.02 1.26
CA PHE A 270 45.69 24.37 1.80
C PHE A 270 45.30 24.48 3.28
N HIS A 271 44.86 23.37 3.89
CA HIS A 271 44.40 23.27 5.28
C HIS A 271 45.05 22.06 5.98
N PRO A 272 46.36 22.10 6.27
CA PRO A 272 47.11 20.98 6.84
C PRO A 272 46.60 20.54 8.22
N GLU A 273 45.87 21.40 8.93
CA GLU A 273 45.26 21.12 10.21
C GLU A 273 44.03 20.20 10.14
N TRP A 274 43.48 19.94 8.94
CA TRP A 274 42.28 19.14 8.78
C TRP A 274 42.56 17.64 8.91
N THR A 275 41.78 16.96 9.75
CA THR A 275 41.85 15.52 9.90
C THR A 275 40.72 14.79 9.17
N ALA A 276 40.89 13.48 8.94
CA ALA A 276 39.82 12.61 8.44
C ALA A 276 38.57 12.64 9.37
N ALA A 277 38.77 12.77 10.68
CA ALA A 277 37.68 12.88 11.65
C ALA A 277 36.87 14.18 11.48
N ASP A 278 37.52 15.27 11.05
CA ASP A 278 36.83 16.53 10.78
C ASP A 278 36.02 16.47 9.49
N LYS A 279 36.57 15.85 8.44
CA LYS A 279 35.83 15.53 7.22
C LYS A 279 34.56 14.76 7.53
N ASP A 280 34.67 13.67 8.29
CA ASP A 280 33.52 12.84 8.69
C ASP A 280 32.49 13.61 9.51
N ARG A 281 32.96 14.46 10.43
CA ARG A 281 32.10 15.32 11.26
C ARG A 281 31.30 16.29 10.40
N LEU A 282 31.96 16.97 9.45
CA LEU A 282 31.33 17.91 8.53
C LEU A 282 30.37 17.17 7.58
N PHE A 283 30.84 16.10 6.93
CA PHE A 283 30.03 15.27 6.02
C PHE A 283 28.75 14.78 6.72
N ARG A 284 28.88 14.27 7.94
CA ARG A 284 27.73 13.84 8.76
C ARG A 284 26.82 15.03 9.10
N ALA A 285 27.35 16.21 9.40
CA ALA A 285 26.54 17.39 9.64
C ALA A 285 25.72 17.81 8.41
N LEU A 286 26.28 17.71 7.20
CA LEU A 286 25.62 18.04 5.93
C LEU A 286 24.56 16.99 5.55
N PHE A 287 24.94 15.71 5.56
CA PHE A 287 24.17 14.68 4.84
C PHE A 287 23.37 13.74 5.74
N PHE A 288 23.61 13.72 7.05
CA PHE A 288 22.92 12.79 7.95
C PHE A 288 21.40 12.91 7.89
N GLN A 289 20.74 11.76 7.74
CA GLN A 289 19.29 11.61 7.79
C GLN A 289 18.96 10.45 8.70
N ARG A 290 17.96 10.63 9.57
CA ARG A 290 17.51 9.53 10.44
C ARG A 290 16.94 8.40 9.57
N PRO A 291 17.25 7.13 9.88
CA PRO A 291 16.65 6.00 9.19
C PRO A 291 15.13 5.98 9.40
N LEU A 292 14.42 5.33 8.48
CA LEU A 292 12.99 5.10 8.63
C LEU A 292 12.73 4.24 9.87
N LYS A 293 11.63 4.52 10.56
CA LYS A 293 11.22 3.70 11.71
C LYS A 293 10.81 2.32 11.22
N SER A 294 11.23 1.28 11.93
CA SER A 294 10.78 -0.09 11.66
C SER A 294 9.26 -0.19 11.75
N GLN A 295 8.65 -0.78 10.70
CA GLN A 295 7.22 -1.05 10.64
C GLN A 295 6.89 -2.51 10.94
N ARG A 296 7.87 -3.32 11.38
CA ARG A 296 7.65 -4.75 11.75
C ARG A 296 6.52 -4.93 12.77
N GLY A 297 6.33 -3.93 13.63
CA GLY A 297 5.24 -3.85 14.60
C GLY A 297 3.82 -3.92 14.00
N LEU A 298 3.66 -3.42 12.78
CA LEU A 298 2.37 -3.22 12.11
C LEU A 298 1.87 -4.43 11.33
N VAL A 299 2.73 -5.42 11.09
CA VAL A 299 2.40 -6.68 10.39
C VAL A 299 1.28 -7.40 11.13
N GLY A 300 0.25 -7.82 10.40
CA GLY A 300 -0.91 -8.52 10.96
C GLY A 300 -0.52 -9.82 11.70
N LEU A 301 -1.39 -10.23 12.62
CA LEU A 301 -1.28 -11.51 13.30
C LEU A 301 -1.86 -12.63 12.43
N CYS A 302 -1.37 -13.84 12.63
CA CYS A 302 -1.90 -15.05 11.99
C CYS A 302 -3.17 -15.49 12.72
N PRO A 303 -4.29 -15.72 11.99
CA PRO A 303 -5.55 -16.11 12.61
C PRO A 303 -5.54 -17.52 13.24
N LEU A 304 -4.64 -18.41 12.79
CA LEU A 304 -4.58 -19.81 13.26
C LEU A 304 -3.66 -20.01 14.47
N GLU A 305 -2.68 -19.12 14.65
CA GLU A 305 -1.57 -19.27 15.62
C GLU A 305 -1.42 -18.03 16.50
N SER A 306 -2.48 -17.22 16.66
CA SER A 306 -2.43 -16.06 17.56
C SER A 306 -3.67 -16.03 18.43
N LYS A 307 -3.46 -15.91 19.75
CA LYS A 307 -4.53 -15.65 20.72
C LYS A 307 -4.35 -14.25 21.28
N VAL A 308 -5.31 -13.38 20.97
CA VAL A 308 -5.39 -12.02 21.50
C VAL A 308 -6.56 -12.00 22.47
N LEU A 309 -6.28 -11.74 23.74
CA LEU A 309 -7.30 -11.47 24.72
C LEU A 309 -7.71 -9.99 24.61
N PRO A 310 -9.02 -9.69 24.65
CA PRO A 310 -9.49 -8.32 24.73
C PRO A 310 -8.90 -7.62 25.97
N PRO A 311 -8.63 -6.30 25.90
CA PRO A 311 -8.22 -5.54 27.08
C PRO A 311 -9.33 -5.52 28.12
N ALA A 312 -8.97 -5.75 29.38
CA ALA A 312 -9.90 -5.77 30.50
C ALA A 312 -10.64 -4.45 30.70
N GLN A 313 -10.03 -3.32 30.32
CA GLN A 313 -10.63 -1.98 30.41
C GLN A 313 -10.46 -1.17 29.11
N PRO A 314 -11.39 -0.25 28.81
CA PRO A 314 -11.23 0.72 27.71
C PRO A 314 -9.93 1.52 27.85
N GLY A 315 -9.13 1.60 26.78
CA GLY A 315 -7.85 2.32 26.78
C GLY A 315 -6.62 1.46 27.12
N GLN A 316 -6.81 0.25 27.66
CA GLN A 316 -5.72 -0.70 27.85
C GLN A 316 -5.39 -1.46 26.55
N LYS A 317 -4.15 -1.98 26.44
CA LYS A 317 -3.73 -2.79 25.30
C LYS A 317 -4.25 -4.21 25.46
N ALA A 318 -4.77 -4.78 24.37
CA ALA A 318 -5.13 -6.19 24.30
C ALA A 318 -3.95 -7.09 24.70
N LYS A 319 -4.18 -8.10 25.55
CA LYS A 319 -3.14 -9.02 26.02
C LYS A 319 -2.96 -10.12 24.97
N VAL A 320 -1.81 -10.11 24.28
CA VAL A 320 -1.49 -11.14 23.28
C VAL A 320 -0.81 -12.31 24.00
N LEU A 321 -1.47 -13.46 24.09
CA LEU A 321 -0.92 -14.67 24.70
C LEU A 321 0.13 -15.33 23.79
N TYR A 322 -0.18 -15.42 22.49
CA TYR A 322 0.74 -15.92 21.46
C TYR A 322 0.73 -14.99 20.26
N ARG A 323 1.93 -14.57 19.80
CA ARG A 323 2.09 -13.52 18.78
C ARG A 323 2.80 -14.02 17.53
N HIS A 324 2.17 -14.93 16.79
CA HIS A 324 2.70 -15.33 15.48
C HIS A 324 2.24 -14.35 14.40
N ARG A 325 3.19 -13.57 13.88
CA ARG A 325 2.93 -12.65 12.76
C ARG A 325 2.79 -13.42 11.45
N ARG A 326 2.05 -12.81 10.53
CA ARG A 326 1.93 -13.25 9.13
C ARG A 326 3.31 -13.41 8.48
N ALA A 327 3.47 -14.46 7.68
CA ALA A 327 4.72 -14.76 6.98
C ALA A 327 4.96 -13.73 5.86
N PRO A 328 6.19 -13.23 5.65
CA PRO A 328 6.53 -12.47 4.45
C PRO A 328 6.17 -13.28 3.19
N LEU A 329 5.61 -12.64 2.18
CA LEU A 329 5.14 -13.35 0.98
C LEU A 329 6.30 -14.04 0.24
N ALA A 330 7.46 -13.37 0.18
CA ALA A 330 8.71 -13.93 -0.36
C ALA A 330 9.40 -14.98 0.54
N SER A 331 8.81 -15.40 1.65
CA SER A 331 9.37 -16.55 2.39
C SER A 331 9.11 -17.85 1.64
N LEU A 332 10.07 -18.77 1.63
CA LEU A 332 9.92 -20.05 0.93
C LEU A 332 8.64 -20.77 1.36
N GLU A 333 8.31 -20.76 2.65
CA GLU A 333 7.08 -21.39 3.13
C GLU A 333 5.82 -20.75 2.50
N ALA A 334 5.78 -19.43 2.40
CA ALA A 334 4.65 -18.70 1.82
C ALA A 334 4.55 -18.88 0.29
N GLN A 335 5.68 -19.05 -0.40
CA GLN A 335 5.69 -19.40 -1.82
C GLN A 335 5.13 -20.81 -2.04
N ARG A 336 5.61 -21.80 -1.25
CA ARG A 336 5.18 -23.20 -1.34
C ARG A 336 3.70 -23.41 -1.14
N ILE A 337 3.14 -22.86 -0.07
CA ILE A 337 1.71 -23.05 0.22
C ILE A 337 0.80 -22.47 -0.89
N ARG A 338 1.24 -21.41 -1.58
CA ARG A 338 0.47 -20.78 -2.66
C ARG A 338 0.40 -21.67 -3.90
N TYR A 339 1.55 -22.14 -4.40
CA TYR A 339 1.54 -22.99 -5.58
C TYR A 339 0.92 -24.36 -5.28
N MET A 340 1.19 -24.92 -4.10
CA MET A 340 0.62 -26.22 -3.70
C MET A 340 -0.90 -26.16 -3.61
N GLN A 341 -1.45 -25.05 -3.07
CA GLN A 341 -2.90 -24.84 -3.06
C GLN A 341 -3.46 -24.88 -4.48
N ARG A 342 -2.89 -24.11 -5.42
CA ARG A 342 -3.42 -24.04 -6.79
C ARG A 342 -3.26 -25.35 -7.55
N ILE A 343 -2.18 -26.09 -7.34
CA ILE A 343 -1.96 -27.40 -7.95
C ILE A 343 -2.93 -28.45 -7.37
N ASN A 344 -3.25 -28.41 -6.08
CA ASN A 344 -4.24 -29.34 -5.48
C ASN A 344 -5.67 -29.03 -5.92
N ASP A 345 -5.95 -27.77 -6.25
CA ASP A 345 -7.22 -27.33 -6.81
C ASP A 345 -7.32 -27.58 -8.33
N LEU A 346 -6.24 -28.05 -8.97
CA LEU A 346 -6.20 -28.27 -10.42
C LEU A 346 -6.90 -29.58 -10.79
N GLU A 347 -7.80 -29.48 -11.76
CA GLU A 347 -8.50 -30.59 -12.39
C GLU A 347 -8.30 -30.50 -13.90
N ILE A 348 -7.92 -31.63 -14.50
CA ILE A 348 -7.64 -31.74 -15.94
C ILE A 348 -8.74 -32.59 -16.55
N ILE A 349 -9.46 -32.05 -17.52
CA ILE A 349 -10.54 -32.73 -18.24
C ILE A 349 -9.94 -33.26 -19.53
N ALA A 350 -9.89 -34.58 -19.65
CA ALA A 350 -9.41 -35.27 -20.83
C ALA A 350 -10.46 -35.24 -21.96
N PRO A 351 -10.07 -35.51 -23.23
CA PRO A 351 -10.98 -35.44 -24.39
C PRO A 351 -12.15 -36.42 -24.33
N ASP A 352 -11.98 -37.52 -23.60
CA ASP A 352 -13.01 -38.54 -23.33
C ASP A 352 -13.99 -38.12 -22.23
N GLY A 353 -13.81 -36.94 -21.63
CA GLY A 353 -14.61 -36.44 -20.51
C GLY A 353 -14.12 -36.90 -19.15
N THR A 354 -13.03 -37.67 -19.04
CA THR A 354 -12.48 -38.11 -17.75
C THR A 354 -11.84 -36.94 -17.00
N HIS A 355 -12.15 -36.80 -15.71
CA HIS A 355 -11.56 -35.77 -14.84
C HIS A 355 -10.36 -36.31 -14.06
N TRP A 356 -9.17 -35.77 -14.33
CA TRP A 356 -7.98 -36.02 -13.52
C TRP A 356 -7.87 -34.98 -12.43
N VAL A 357 -8.30 -35.38 -11.25
CA VAL A 357 -8.36 -34.55 -10.08
C VAL A 357 -7.03 -34.70 -9.32
N LEU A 358 -6.11 -33.74 -9.44
CA LEU A 358 -4.72 -33.92 -8.98
C LEU A 358 -4.55 -34.14 -7.47
N ARG A 359 -5.58 -33.84 -6.67
CA ARG A 359 -5.62 -34.20 -5.24
C ARG A 359 -5.74 -35.70 -5.01
N ASP A 360 -6.32 -36.45 -5.95
CA ASP A 360 -6.53 -37.88 -5.77
C ASP A 360 -5.19 -38.64 -5.70
N PRO A 361 -5.07 -39.65 -4.84
CA PRO A 361 -3.84 -40.42 -4.69
C PRO A 361 -3.32 -41.02 -6.01
N ALA A 362 -4.22 -41.37 -6.94
CA ALA A 362 -3.88 -41.88 -8.26
C ALA A 362 -2.98 -40.93 -9.08
N TYR A 363 -3.07 -39.62 -8.85
CA TYR A 363 -2.31 -38.60 -9.58
C TYR A 363 -1.15 -38.01 -8.77
N GLN A 364 -0.73 -38.65 -7.68
CA GLN A 364 0.34 -38.16 -6.80
C GLN A 364 1.66 -37.88 -7.57
N LEU A 365 2.02 -38.71 -8.54
CA LEU A 365 3.24 -38.51 -9.33
C LEU A 365 3.15 -37.26 -10.21
N MET A 366 1.99 -37.03 -10.85
CA MET A 366 1.74 -35.81 -11.65
C MET A 366 1.80 -34.57 -10.76
N ARG A 367 1.14 -34.61 -9.60
CA ARG A 367 1.17 -33.53 -8.61
C ARG A 367 2.59 -33.20 -8.15
N SER A 368 3.39 -34.23 -7.83
CA SER A 368 4.77 -34.05 -7.38
C SER A 368 5.65 -33.42 -8.47
N LYS A 369 5.51 -33.88 -9.72
CA LYS A 369 6.19 -33.24 -10.88
C LYS A 369 5.84 -31.75 -11.03
N LEU A 370 4.59 -31.37 -10.80
CA LEU A 370 4.18 -29.97 -10.86
C LEU A 370 4.71 -29.15 -9.67
N TYR A 371 4.83 -29.74 -8.47
CA TYR A 371 5.48 -29.08 -7.35
C TYR A 371 6.96 -28.81 -7.64
N ASP A 372 7.67 -29.80 -8.19
CA ASP A 372 9.07 -29.65 -8.57
C ASP A 372 9.23 -28.57 -9.65
N LEU A 373 8.36 -28.57 -10.66
CA LEU A 373 8.32 -27.51 -11.66
C LEU A 373 8.06 -26.14 -11.01
N ALA A 374 7.11 -26.06 -10.09
CA ALA A 374 6.80 -24.81 -9.38
C ALA A 374 7.96 -24.30 -8.53
N GLU A 375 8.78 -25.18 -7.96
CA GLU A 375 9.93 -24.78 -7.14
C GLU A 375 11.05 -24.10 -7.96
N HIS A 376 11.09 -24.35 -9.28
CA HIS A 376 12.14 -23.83 -10.19
C HIS A 376 11.68 -22.64 -11.05
N HIS A 377 10.38 -22.39 -11.14
CA HIS A 377 9.84 -21.32 -11.99
C HIS A 377 9.08 -20.27 -11.17
N GLU A 378 9.08 -19.01 -11.62
CA GLU A 378 8.28 -17.95 -10.98
C GLU A 378 6.78 -18.20 -11.14
N GLU A 379 6.39 -18.82 -12.26
CA GLU A 379 5.03 -19.10 -12.67
C GLU A 379 4.98 -20.32 -13.58
N LEU A 380 3.84 -21.00 -13.60
CA LEU A 380 3.58 -22.15 -14.45
C LEU A 380 2.47 -21.76 -15.43
N THR A 381 2.84 -21.61 -16.70
CA THR A 381 1.85 -21.42 -17.77
C THR A 381 1.18 -22.75 -18.08
N PHE A 382 -0.10 -22.74 -18.48
CA PHE A 382 -0.79 -23.97 -18.89
C PHE A 382 -0.05 -24.74 -20.00
N PRO A 383 0.58 -24.09 -21.00
CA PRO A 383 1.47 -24.78 -21.93
C PRO A 383 2.64 -25.52 -21.27
N ALA A 384 3.28 -24.92 -20.25
CA ALA A 384 4.37 -25.57 -19.51
C ALA A 384 3.86 -26.76 -18.68
N ILE A 385 2.66 -26.63 -18.08
CA ILE A 385 1.99 -27.71 -17.35
C ILE A 385 1.68 -28.88 -18.30
N ARG A 386 1.10 -28.60 -19.47
CA ARG A 386 0.82 -29.62 -20.51
C ARG A 386 2.10 -30.38 -20.87
N LYS A 387 3.19 -29.67 -21.16
CA LYS A 387 4.49 -30.26 -21.48
C LYS A 387 5.03 -31.12 -20.34
N ALA A 388 4.97 -30.65 -19.09
CA ALA A 388 5.48 -31.38 -17.93
C ALA A 388 4.70 -32.67 -17.62
N LEU A 389 3.40 -32.68 -17.91
CA LEU A 389 2.53 -33.84 -17.73
C LEU A 389 2.48 -34.78 -18.94
N GLY A 390 3.15 -34.44 -20.05
CA GLY A 390 3.09 -35.22 -21.29
C GLY A 390 1.77 -35.09 -22.05
N ILE A 391 0.98 -34.06 -21.77
CA ILE A 391 -0.27 -33.76 -22.48
C ILE A 391 0.09 -33.10 -23.84
N PRO A 392 -0.52 -33.54 -24.95
CA PRO A 392 -0.26 -32.94 -26.27
C PRO A 392 -0.47 -31.42 -26.28
N THR A 393 0.42 -30.69 -26.96
CA THR A 393 0.35 -29.21 -27.09
C THR A 393 -0.08 -28.75 -28.50
N SER A 394 -0.34 -29.67 -29.42
CA SER A 394 -0.80 -29.37 -30.80
C SER A 394 -2.32 -29.13 -30.84
N LYS A 395 -2.95 -29.03 -32.03
CA LYS A 395 -4.42 -28.94 -32.16
C LYS A 395 -5.16 -30.05 -31.39
N LYS A 396 -4.59 -31.26 -31.30
CA LYS A 396 -5.12 -32.38 -30.48
C LYS A 396 -5.07 -32.13 -28.96
N GLY A 397 -4.30 -31.14 -28.53
CA GLY A 397 -4.20 -30.70 -27.14
C GLY A 397 -5.31 -29.73 -26.72
N GLN A 398 -6.03 -29.14 -27.67
CA GLN A 398 -7.11 -28.16 -27.37
C GLN A 398 -8.31 -28.80 -26.67
N ASP A 399 -8.50 -30.10 -26.86
CA ASP A 399 -9.57 -30.87 -26.21
C ASP A 399 -9.31 -31.11 -24.72
N TRP A 400 -8.05 -31.01 -24.29
CA TRP A 400 -7.68 -31.08 -22.88
C TRP A 400 -7.92 -29.73 -22.21
N LYS A 401 -8.80 -29.71 -21.22
CA LYS A 401 -9.19 -28.47 -20.51
C LYS A 401 -8.70 -28.50 -19.08
N PHE A 402 -8.26 -27.36 -18.55
CA PHE A 402 -7.97 -27.20 -17.13
C PHE A 402 -9.08 -26.38 -16.51
N ASN A 403 -9.62 -26.81 -15.36
CA ASN A 403 -10.69 -26.09 -14.65
C ASN A 403 -10.30 -24.64 -14.33
N LEU A 404 -9.04 -24.40 -13.96
CA LEU A 404 -8.53 -23.08 -13.63
C LEU A 404 -8.32 -22.21 -14.89
N GLU A 405 -7.85 -22.79 -16.00
CA GLU A 405 -7.72 -22.09 -17.29
C GLU A 405 -9.10 -21.68 -17.83
N ALA A 406 -10.08 -22.59 -17.77
CA ALA A 406 -11.47 -22.32 -18.14
C ALA A 406 -12.13 -21.28 -17.21
N GLY A 407 -11.71 -21.22 -15.95
CA GLY A 407 -12.12 -20.21 -14.98
C GLY A 407 -11.48 -18.82 -15.18
N GLY A 408 -10.69 -18.63 -16.24
CA GLY A 408 -10.09 -17.34 -16.60
C GLY A 408 -8.69 -17.09 -16.03
N GLU A 409 -8.05 -18.08 -15.39
CA GLU A 409 -6.65 -17.96 -14.98
C GLU A 409 -5.74 -18.11 -16.20
N GLU A 410 -4.72 -17.25 -16.33
CA GLU A 410 -3.72 -17.35 -17.40
C GLU A 410 -2.56 -18.29 -17.01
N LYS A 411 -2.30 -18.44 -15.71
CA LYS A 411 -1.13 -19.14 -15.16
C LYS A 411 -1.29 -19.45 -13.67
N LEU A 412 -0.53 -20.42 -13.19
CA LEU A 412 -0.41 -20.75 -11.77
C LEU A 412 0.83 -20.09 -11.15
N PRO A 413 0.80 -19.71 -9.87
CA PRO A 413 1.98 -19.19 -9.19
C PRO A 413 3.05 -20.28 -9.01
N GLY A 414 4.33 -19.91 -9.11
CA GLY A 414 5.46 -20.74 -8.73
C GLY A 414 6.26 -20.12 -7.58
N ASN A 415 7.44 -20.66 -7.29
CA ASN A 415 8.34 -20.16 -6.28
C ASN A 415 9.20 -19.02 -6.83
N THR A 416 8.60 -17.84 -6.88
CA THR A 416 9.23 -16.61 -7.41
C THR A 416 10.53 -16.29 -6.67
N THR A 417 10.59 -16.55 -5.37
CA THR A 417 11.77 -16.24 -4.55
C THR A 417 12.94 -17.16 -4.89
N ALA A 418 12.73 -18.49 -4.88
CA ALA A 418 13.78 -19.43 -5.21
C ALA A 418 14.25 -19.26 -6.67
N ALA A 419 13.32 -19.16 -7.62
CA ALA A 419 13.64 -18.99 -9.04
C ALA A 419 14.52 -17.76 -9.30
N ARG A 420 14.26 -16.62 -8.65
CA ARG A 420 15.09 -15.42 -8.80
C ARG A 420 16.47 -15.55 -8.17
N ILE A 421 16.57 -16.20 -7.01
CA ILE A 421 17.87 -16.46 -6.36
C ILE A 421 18.70 -17.42 -7.21
N ARG A 422 18.07 -18.46 -7.79
CA ARG A 422 18.72 -19.41 -8.72
C ARG A 422 19.33 -18.73 -9.93
N ARG A 423 18.67 -17.72 -10.52
CA ARG A 423 19.25 -16.95 -11.63
C ARG A 423 20.56 -16.24 -11.28
N ILE A 424 20.80 -15.96 -9.99
CA ILE A 424 22.01 -15.28 -9.53
C ILE A 424 23.05 -16.31 -9.07
N LEU A 425 22.65 -17.29 -8.25
CA LEU A 425 23.57 -18.26 -7.66
C LEU A 425 23.87 -19.47 -8.55
N GLY A 426 23.01 -19.75 -9.53
CA GLY A 426 22.95 -21.03 -10.23
C GLY A 426 22.24 -22.12 -9.42
N ASP A 427 21.73 -23.13 -10.13
CA ASP A 427 20.96 -24.21 -9.50
C ASP A 427 21.81 -25.05 -8.54
N GLN A 428 22.98 -25.49 -8.98
CA GLN A 428 23.89 -26.31 -8.16
C GLN A 428 24.21 -25.65 -6.82
N ARG A 429 24.54 -24.35 -6.82
CA ARG A 429 24.90 -23.64 -5.59
C ARG A 429 23.68 -23.46 -4.68
N TRP A 430 22.52 -23.14 -5.23
CA TRP A 430 21.29 -23.03 -4.44
C TRP A 430 20.83 -24.38 -3.86
N ASP A 431 20.92 -25.45 -4.62
CA ASP A 431 20.52 -26.80 -4.19
C ASP A 431 21.50 -27.44 -3.22
N SER A 432 22.78 -27.05 -3.28
CA SER A 432 23.77 -27.43 -2.27
C SER A 432 23.49 -26.85 -0.88
N LEU A 433 22.74 -25.73 -0.81
CA LEU A 433 22.27 -25.20 0.46
C LEU A 433 21.21 -26.13 1.02
N ARG A 434 21.44 -26.68 2.21
CA ARG A 434 20.41 -27.42 2.96
C ARG A 434 19.13 -26.57 3.07
N PRO A 435 17.93 -27.17 3.21
CA PRO A 435 16.67 -26.41 3.28
C PRO A 435 16.66 -25.28 4.32
N ASP A 436 17.30 -25.48 5.48
CA ASP A 436 17.46 -24.43 6.48
C ASP A 436 18.40 -23.31 6.03
N GLY A 437 19.46 -23.63 5.28
CA GLY A 437 20.37 -22.66 4.67
C GLY A 437 19.67 -21.79 3.63
N GLN A 438 18.88 -22.39 2.72
CA GLN A 438 18.08 -21.65 1.74
C GLN A 438 17.14 -20.64 2.43
N LYS A 439 16.47 -21.09 3.49
CA LYS A 439 15.58 -20.24 4.29
C LYS A 439 16.33 -19.14 5.04
N GLN A 440 17.49 -19.43 5.63
CA GLN A 440 18.33 -18.43 6.30
C GLN A 440 18.82 -17.37 5.33
N LEU A 441 19.16 -17.75 4.09
CA LEU A 441 19.55 -16.79 3.05
C LEU A 441 18.39 -15.86 2.72
N VAL A 442 17.20 -16.40 2.45
CA VAL A 442 15.99 -15.61 2.20
C VAL A 442 15.66 -14.68 3.38
N ASP A 443 15.83 -15.15 4.61
CA ASP A 443 15.64 -14.34 5.82
C ASP A 443 16.65 -13.20 5.92
N THR A 444 17.90 -13.45 5.56
CA THR A 444 18.96 -12.45 5.46
C THR A 444 18.57 -11.37 4.45
N LEU A 445 18.20 -11.77 3.23
CA LEU A 445 17.75 -10.86 2.18
C LEU A 445 16.55 -10.01 2.65
N LEU A 446 15.58 -10.61 3.36
CA LEU A 446 14.41 -9.89 3.86
C LEU A 446 14.73 -8.92 5.00
N ALA A 447 15.69 -9.25 5.88
CA ALA A 447 15.95 -8.56 7.14
C ALA A 447 16.63 -7.19 6.96
N PHE A 448 17.61 -7.09 6.06
CA PHE A 448 18.44 -5.90 5.89
C PHE A 448 17.66 -4.75 5.24
N LEU A 449 18.00 -3.51 5.64
CA LEU A 449 17.37 -2.30 5.11
C LEU A 449 18.25 -1.55 4.10
N SER A 450 19.57 -1.68 4.19
CA SER A 450 20.57 -1.09 3.31
C SER A 450 21.19 -2.20 2.46
N GLU A 451 21.37 -1.91 1.18
CA GLU A 451 21.97 -2.83 0.19
C GLU A 451 23.46 -3.00 0.48
N GLU A 452 24.13 -1.91 0.86
CA GLU A 452 25.55 -1.92 1.22
C GLU A 452 25.80 -2.79 2.46
N ALA A 453 24.99 -2.63 3.50
CA ALA A 453 25.09 -3.46 4.70
C ALA A 453 24.72 -4.93 4.43
N LEU A 454 23.81 -5.19 3.48
CA LEU A 454 23.45 -6.54 3.06
C LEU A 454 24.59 -7.18 2.27
N GLN A 455 25.17 -6.47 1.29
CA GLN A 455 26.30 -6.92 0.50
C GLN A 455 27.49 -7.28 1.41
N GLN A 456 27.88 -6.37 2.31
CA GLN A 456 28.95 -6.63 3.29
C GLN A 456 28.66 -7.88 4.13
N HIS A 457 27.41 -8.10 4.52
CA HIS A 457 27.03 -9.28 5.29
C HIS A 457 27.06 -10.57 4.45
N LEU A 458 26.67 -10.50 3.18
CA LEU A 458 26.73 -11.62 2.23
C LEU A 458 28.19 -12.01 1.94
N GLU A 459 29.09 -11.05 1.80
CA GLU A 459 30.52 -11.30 1.63
C GLU A 459 31.13 -11.89 2.92
N ALA A 460 30.89 -11.27 4.08
CA ALA A 460 31.55 -11.66 5.32
C ALA A 460 31.02 -12.97 5.93
N ARG A 461 29.70 -13.22 5.86
CA ARG A 461 29.07 -14.36 6.55
C ARG A 461 28.75 -15.52 5.63
N TRP A 462 28.38 -15.22 4.38
CA TRP A 462 28.02 -16.24 3.38
C TRP A 462 29.14 -16.54 2.40
N HIS A 463 30.23 -15.76 2.43
CA HIS A 463 31.40 -15.93 1.56
C HIS A 463 31.02 -15.91 0.06
N PHE A 464 30.03 -15.08 -0.29
CA PHE A 464 29.74 -14.78 -1.68
C PHE A 464 30.81 -13.82 -2.23
N ASP A 465 31.22 -14.03 -3.48
CA ASP A 465 32.07 -13.09 -4.20
C ASP A 465 31.36 -11.73 -4.37
N PRO A 466 32.10 -10.61 -4.47
CA PRO A 466 31.50 -9.28 -4.51
C PRO A 466 30.44 -9.08 -5.62
N PRO A 467 30.63 -9.55 -6.86
CA PRO A 467 29.61 -9.47 -7.90
C PRO A 467 28.30 -10.19 -7.53
N THR A 468 28.40 -11.41 -7.00
CA THR A 468 27.24 -12.19 -6.56
C THR A 468 26.54 -11.55 -5.36
N ALA A 469 27.31 -11.07 -4.38
CA ALA A 469 26.78 -10.40 -3.20
C ALA A 469 26.04 -9.11 -3.57
N GLN A 470 26.58 -8.34 -4.51
CA GLN A 470 25.95 -7.14 -5.06
C GLN A 470 24.64 -7.48 -5.79
N ALA A 471 24.65 -8.49 -6.68
CA ALA A 471 23.47 -8.92 -7.41
C ALA A 471 22.33 -9.38 -6.47
N LEU A 472 22.67 -10.16 -5.42
CA LEU A 472 21.72 -10.57 -4.39
C LEU A 472 21.22 -9.39 -3.54
N ALA A 473 22.08 -8.41 -3.23
CA ALA A 473 21.69 -7.24 -2.48
C ALA A 473 20.67 -6.36 -3.25
N HIS A 474 20.79 -6.31 -4.58
CA HIS A 474 19.86 -5.62 -5.47
C HIS A 474 18.60 -6.43 -5.80
N LEU A 475 18.51 -7.70 -5.39
CA LEU A 475 17.39 -8.56 -5.74
C LEU A 475 16.05 -8.07 -5.16
N GLU A 476 15.07 -7.86 -6.03
CA GLU A 476 13.70 -7.52 -5.64
C GLU A 476 12.88 -8.77 -5.35
N LEU A 477 12.48 -8.92 -4.08
CA LEU A 477 11.61 -9.98 -3.60
C LEU A 477 10.14 -9.54 -3.52
N GLU A 478 9.23 -10.51 -3.69
CA GLU A 478 7.79 -10.27 -3.68
C GLU A 478 7.33 -9.57 -2.38
N PRO A 479 6.68 -8.39 -2.47
CA PRO A 479 6.26 -7.63 -1.31
C PRO A 479 5.03 -8.24 -0.64
N GLY A 480 4.78 -7.83 0.61
CA GLY A 480 3.56 -8.21 1.33
C GLY A 480 3.73 -9.42 2.24
N TYR A 481 2.60 -9.95 2.71
CA TYR A 481 2.55 -11.00 3.70
C TYR A 481 1.42 -11.97 3.39
N HIS A 482 1.66 -13.26 3.59
CA HIS A 482 0.63 -14.29 3.54
C HIS A 482 -0.34 -14.14 4.72
N SER A 483 -1.58 -14.64 4.59
CA SER A 483 -2.59 -14.59 5.66
C SER A 483 -2.19 -15.38 6.92
N TYR A 484 -1.36 -16.40 6.75
CA TYR A 484 -0.88 -17.30 7.80
C TYR A 484 0.57 -17.01 8.21
N SER A 485 0.94 -17.39 9.43
CA SER A 485 2.33 -17.34 9.92
C SER A 485 3.15 -18.47 9.33
N ARG A 486 4.49 -18.34 9.36
CA ARG A 486 5.39 -19.44 8.95
C ARG A 486 5.14 -20.71 9.75
N ARG A 487 4.83 -20.59 11.04
CA ARG A 487 4.51 -21.72 11.91
C ARG A 487 3.27 -22.46 11.41
N ALA A 488 2.20 -21.73 11.14
CA ALA A 488 0.97 -22.32 10.61
C ALA A 488 1.20 -22.98 9.25
N ILE A 489 1.92 -22.28 8.36
CA ILE A 489 2.22 -22.78 7.02
C ILE A 489 3.02 -24.08 7.09
N ARG A 490 4.06 -24.17 7.92
CA ARG A 490 4.86 -25.40 8.06
C ARG A 490 4.05 -26.59 8.56
N LYS A 491 3.03 -26.37 9.38
CA LYS A 491 2.11 -27.45 9.80
C LYS A 491 1.16 -27.85 8.67
N LEU A 492 0.74 -26.91 7.84
CA LEU A 492 -0.19 -27.14 6.73
C LEU A 492 0.48 -27.83 5.53
N LEU A 493 1.74 -27.49 5.21
CA LEU A 493 2.45 -27.99 4.02
C LEU A 493 2.43 -29.53 3.89
N PRO A 494 2.74 -30.33 4.93
CA PRO A 494 2.69 -31.79 4.83
C PRO A 494 1.31 -32.35 4.45
N LEU A 495 0.23 -31.68 4.86
CA LEU A 495 -1.13 -32.08 4.47
C LEU A 495 -1.45 -31.70 3.02
N LEU A 496 -0.93 -30.57 2.54
CA LEU A 496 -1.07 -30.20 1.13
C LEU A 496 -0.26 -31.16 0.25
N GLU A 497 0.92 -31.59 0.67
CA GLU A 497 1.73 -32.60 -0.04
C GLU A 497 0.98 -33.94 -0.21
N GLN A 498 0.17 -34.31 0.80
CA GLN A 498 -0.75 -35.45 0.74
C GLN A 498 -1.93 -35.25 -0.24
N GLY A 499 -2.12 -34.06 -0.78
CA GLY A 499 -3.16 -33.73 -1.75
C GLY A 499 -4.36 -32.98 -1.17
N LEU A 500 -4.42 -32.74 0.15
CA LEU A 500 -5.57 -32.07 0.75
C LEU A 500 -5.70 -30.63 0.23
N ARG A 501 -6.94 -30.15 0.12
CA ARG A 501 -7.20 -28.73 -0.10
C ARG A 501 -6.79 -27.93 1.13
N LEU A 502 -6.40 -26.67 0.94
CA LEU A 502 -5.97 -25.80 2.03
C LEU A 502 -7.04 -25.69 3.15
N ASN A 503 -8.32 -25.63 2.78
CA ASN A 503 -9.42 -25.55 3.75
C ASN A 503 -9.59 -26.86 4.55
N GLU A 504 -9.41 -28.02 3.91
CA GLU A 504 -9.46 -29.34 4.56
C GLU A 504 -8.29 -29.51 5.52
N ALA A 505 -7.07 -29.21 5.06
CA ALA A 505 -5.87 -29.21 5.89
C ALA A 505 -6.00 -28.27 7.10
N ARG A 506 -6.60 -27.08 6.88
CA ARG A 506 -6.91 -26.12 7.96
C ARG A 506 -7.90 -26.72 8.95
N ARG A 507 -9.02 -27.28 8.51
CA ARG A 507 -10.03 -27.89 9.39
C ARG A 507 -9.45 -29.06 10.21
N LYS A 508 -8.57 -29.85 9.60
CA LYS A 508 -7.90 -30.99 10.26
C LYS A 508 -6.95 -30.56 11.39
N LEU A 509 -6.13 -29.51 11.17
CA LEU A 509 -5.14 -29.05 12.16
C LEU A 509 -5.66 -27.99 13.13
N TYR A 510 -6.57 -27.17 12.66
CA TYR A 510 -7.19 -26.08 13.37
C TYR A 510 -8.70 -26.23 13.22
N PRO A 511 -9.30 -27.27 13.84
CA PRO A 511 -10.74 -27.36 13.91
C PRO A 511 -11.24 -26.03 14.48
N GLN A 512 -12.28 -25.48 13.86
CA GLN A 512 -12.94 -24.31 14.44
C GLN A 512 -13.39 -24.75 15.83
N LYS A 513 -12.70 -24.29 16.86
CA LYS A 513 -13.39 -24.06 18.12
C LYS A 513 -14.43 -23.03 17.71
N GLU A 514 -15.71 -23.43 17.68
CA GLU A 514 -16.76 -22.47 17.90
C GLU A 514 -16.23 -21.58 19.02
N ALA A 515 -16.05 -20.30 18.70
CA ALA A 515 -15.79 -19.40 19.79
C ALA A 515 -17.02 -19.61 20.67
N ASP A 516 -16.84 -20.25 21.82
CA ASP A 516 -17.60 -19.93 23.03
C ASP A 516 -17.37 -18.45 23.26
N ALA A 517 -17.95 -17.62 22.39
CA ALA A 517 -18.23 -16.25 22.65
C ALA A 517 -19.34 -16.35 23.68
N GLY A 518 -18.95 -16.66 24.92
CA GLY A 518 -19.84 -16.69 26.07
C GLY A 518 -20.77 -15.50 25.90
N GLY A 519 -22.08 -15.79 25.89
CA GLY A 519 -23.07 -14.81 25.47
C GLY A 519 -22.85 -13.49 26.19
N TRP A 520 -22.63 -12.42 25.44
CA TRP A 520 -22.46 -11.10 26.04
C TRP A 520 -23.85 -10.51 26.29
N ASP A 521 -24.12 -10.09 27.53
CA ASP A 521 -25.37 -9.36 27.83
C ASP A 521 -25.44 -8.01 27.14
N ARG A 522 -24.27 -7.43 26.81
CA ARG A 522 -24.14 -6.15 26.10
C ARG A 522 -22.97 -6.22 25.13
N LEU A 523 -23.09 -5.49 24.02
CA LEU A 523 -22.02 -5.40 23.03
C LEU A 523 -20.76 -4.74 23.66
N PRO A 524 -19.61 -5.43 23.64
CA PRO A 524 -18.37 -4.89 24.17
C PRO A 524 -17.79 -3.79 23.26
N PRO A 525 -16.87 -2.94 23.76
CA PRO A 525 -16.15 -1.97 22.94
C PRO A 525 -15.54 -2.59 21.67
N VAL A 526 -15.68 -1.91 20.53
CA VAL A 526 -15.16 -2.38 19.23
C VAL A 526 -13.66 -2.68 19.29
N CYS A 527 -12.89 -1.89 20.02
CA CYS A 527 -11.45 -2.12 20.18
C CYS A 527 -11.10 -3.41 20.94
N GLN A 528 -12.03 -3.95 21.73
CA GLN A 528 -11.84 -5.21 22.45
C GLN A 528 -12.02 -6.40 21.52
N VAL A 529 -13.07 -6.38 20.70
CA VAL A 529 -13.42 -7.51 19.81
C VAL A 529 -12.75 -7.44 18.44
N LEU A 530 -12.48 -6.24 17.94
CA LEU A 530 -11.94 -5.99 16.60
C LEU A 530 -10.73 -5.03 16.63
N PRO A 531 -9.68 -5.32 17.43
CA PRO A 531 -8.50 -4.44 17.57
C PRO A 531 -7.71 -4.23 16.26
N GLN A 532 -7.89 -5.10 15.27
CA GLN A 532 -7.25 -5.03 13.96
C GLN A 532 -7.86 -4.00 13.02
N VAL A 533 -9.10 -3.55 13.27
CA VAL A 533 -9.77 -2.58 12.40
C VAL A 533 -9.15 -1.20 12.62
N ARG A 534 -8.53 -0.65 11.57
CA ARG A 534 -7.83 0.64 11.60
C ARG A 534 -8.53 1.74 10.82
N ASN A 535 -9.59 1.41 10.07
CA ASN A 535 -10.37 2.41 9.35
C ASN A 535 -11.17 3.24 10.38
N PRO A 536 -10.85 4.53 10.58
CA PRO A 536 -11.51 5.34 11.59
C PRO A 536 -13.01 5.48 11.34
N LEU A 537 -13.46 5.47 10.08
CA LEU A 537 -14.87 5.53 9.70
C LEU A 537 -15.63 4.32 10.24
N LEU A 538 -15.12 3.12 9.92
CA LEU A 538 -15.70 1.87 10.37
C LEU A 538 -15.68 1.73 11.89
N VAL A 539 -14.58 2.13 12.55
CA VAL A 539 -14.50 2.10 14.02
C VAL A 539 -15.55 3.02 14.65
N ARG A 540 -15.77 4.22 14.08
CA ARG A 540 -16.79 5.15 14.56
C ARG A 540 -18.19 4.58 14.37
N ALA A 541 -18.52 4.10 13.18
CA ALA A 541 -19.82 3.51 12.86
C ALA A 541 -20.16 2.33 13.78
N LEU A 542 -19.23 1.38 13.95
CA LEU A 542 -19.41 0.24 14.86
C LEU A 542 -19.52 0.67 16.34
N THR A 543 -18.88 1.79 16.71
CA THR A 543 -18.97 2.32 18.08
C THR A 543 -20.34 2.96 18.34
N GLU A 544 -20.90 3.70 17.37
CA GLU A 544 -22.24 4.25 17.49
C GLU A 544 -23.31 3.15 17.44
N LEU A 545 -23.15 2.13 16.58
CA LEU A 545 -23.99 0.92 16.59
C LEU A 545 -23.99 0.27 17.98
N ARG A 546 -22.82 0.04 18.57
CA ARG A 546 -22.70 -0.51 19.92
C ARG A 546 -23.48 0.32 20.95
N LYS A 547 -23.38 1.65 20.89
CA LYS A 547 -24.07 2.53 21.84
C LYS A 547 -25.59 2.42 21.71
N VAL A 548 -26.10 2.45 20.48
CA VAL A 548 -27.54 2.36 20.19
C VAL A 548 -28.07 1.00 20.61
N VAL A 549 -27.46 -0.09 20.15
CA VAL A 549 -27.88 -1.45 20.54
C VAL A 549 -27.86 -1.60 22.05
N ASN A 550 -26.79 -1.19 22.74
CA ASN A 550 -26.74 -1.28 24.21
C ASN A 550 -27.79 -0.40 24.91
N ALA A 551 -28.24 0.71 24.30
CA ALA A 551 -29.32 1.54 24.83
C ALA A 551 -30.68 0.85 24.64
N LEU A 552 -30.92 0.24 23.48
CA LEU A 552 -32.12 -0.55 23.22
C LEU A 552 -32.19 -1.77 24.13
N LEU A 553 -31.07 -2.47 24.36
CA LEU A 553 -30.99 -3.58 25.31
C LEU A 553 -31.34 -3.15 26.74
N ARG A 554 -31.04 -1.90 27.13
CA ARG A 554 -31.43 -1.36 28.45
C ARG A 554 -32.92 -1.02 28.52
N LYS A 555 -33.53 -0.60 27.41
CA LYS A 555 -34.92 -0.14 27.35
C LYS A 555 -35.92 -1.29 27.14
N TYR A 556 -35.56 -2.26 26.28
CA TYR A 556 -36.45 -3.30 25.76
C TYR A 556 -35.94 -4.73 26.00
N GLY A 557 -34.86 -4.92 26.76
CA GLY A 557 -34.29 -6.27 26.96
C GLY A 557 -33.61 -6.83 25.70
N LYS A 558 -33.38 -8.14 25.65
CA LYS A 558 -32.71 -8.80 24.51
C LYS A 558 -33.72 -9.04 23.36
N PRO A 559 -33.41 -8.65 22.11
CA PRO A 559 -34.27 -8.98 20.98
C PRO A 559 -34.19 -10.48 20.67
N VAL A 560 -35.27 -11.01 20.09
CA VAL A 560 -35.32 -12.40 19.60
C VAL A 560 -34.40 -12.57 18.39
N GLN A 561 -34.37 -11.55 17.52
CA GLN A 561 -33.54 -11.53 16.31
C GLN A 561 -33.05 -10.12 16.02
N ILE A 562 -31.84 -10.00 15.46
CA ILE A 562 -31.31 -8.76 14.89
C ILE A 562 -31.16 -8.94 13.39
N ARG A 563 -31.81 -8.08 12.59
CA ARG A 563 -31.62 -7.98 11.14
C ARG A 563 -30.74 -6.77 10.85
N ILE A 564 -29.62 -6.99 10.17
CA ILE A 564 -28.63 -5.95 9.91
C ILE A 564 -28.50 -5.76 8.40
N GLU A 565 -28.82 -4.56 7.95
CA GLU A 565 -28.43 -4.04 6.66
C GLU A 565 -27.13 -3.24 6.82
N LEU A 566 -26.16 -3.51 5.95
CA LEU A 566 -24.88 -2.81 5.93
C LEU A 566 -24.80 -2.01 4.65
N ALA A 567 -24.63 -0.70 4.76
CA ALA A 567 -24.39 0.14 3.60
C ALA A 567 -23.19 -0.39 2.80
N ARG A 568 -23.38 -0.52 1.48
CA ARG A 568 -22.37 -1.05 0.54
C ARG A 568 -21.06 -0.27 0.65
N ASP A 569 -21.12 1.01 1.00
CA ASP A 569 -19.97 1.91 1.05
C ASP A 569 -19.12 1.79 2.32
N ILE A 570 -19.66 1.25 3.42
CA ILE A 570 -18.89 1.00 4.65
C ILE A 570 -17.87 -0.12 4.44
N LYS A 571 -18.26 -1.13 3.65
CA LYS A 571 -17.39 -2.27 3.32
C LYS A 571 -16.29 -1.86 2.34
N ARG A 572 -16.54 -0.83 1.54
CA ARG A 572 -15.69 -0.48 0.41
C ARG A 572 -14.51 0.39 0.78
N SER A 573 -13.35 0.06 0.24
CA SER A 573 -12.18 0.93 0.32
C SER A 573 -12.45 2.26 -0.41
N ARG A 574 -11.66 3.30 -0.10
CA ARG A 574 -11.72 4.58 -0.82
C ARG A 574 -11.59 4.38 -2.34
N ARG A 575 -10.71 3.48 -2.77
CA ARG A 575 -10.49 3.16 -4.19
C ARG A 575 -11.68 2.48 -4.83
N GLU A 576 -12.30 1.52 -4.14
CA GLU A 576 -13.52 0.87 -4.61
C GLU A 576 -14.67 1.87 -4.76
N ARG A 577 -14.81 2.82 -3.82
CA ARG A 577 -15.80 3.91 -3.92
C ARG A 577 -15.53 4.84 -5.10
N GLU A 578 -14.27 5.23 -5.32
CA GLU A 578 -13.86 6.01 -6.51
C GLU A 578 -14.15 5.25 -7.82
N ALA A 579 -13.85 3.95 -7.88
CA ALA A 579 -14.10 3.11 -9.05
C ALA A 579 -15.60 2.94 -9.33
N LEU A 580 -16.40 2.73 -8.29
CA LEU A 580 -17.85 2.66 -8.38
C LEU A 580 -18.42 3.97 -8.90
N SER A 581 -17.97 5.12 -8.39
CA SER A 581 -18.40 6.44 -8.87
C SER A 581 -18.10 6.62 -10.37
N ARG A 582 -16.94 6.16 -10.85
CA ARG A 582 -16.62 6.16 -12.28
C ARG A 582 -17.55 5.24 -13.07
N ARG A 583 -17.85 4.04 -12.56
CA ARG A 583 -18.78 3.11 -13.21
C ARG A 583 -20.20 3.68 -13.27
N MET A 584 -20.66 4.32 -12.21
CA MET A 584 -21.97 5.00 -12.16
C MET A 584 -22.04 6.13 -13.19
N ARG A 585 -21.00 6.96 -13.32
CA ARG A 585 -20.95 8.00 -14.36
C ARG A 585 -21.02 7.43 -15.77
N LYS A 586 -20.26 6.36 -16.04
CA LYS A 586 -20.34 5.66 -17.34
C LYS A 586 -21.75 5.12 -17.61
N GLN A 587 -22.40 4.53 -16.60
CA GLN A 587 -23.79 4.07 -16.73
C GLN A 587 -24.77 5.22 -16.92
N GLU A 588 -24.56 6.36 -16.26
CA GLU A 588 -25.37 7.57 -16.45
C GLU A 588 -25.23 8.11 -17.88
N ASP A 589 -24.00 8.14 -18.42
CA ASP A 589 -23.75 8.54 -19.81
C ASP A 589 -24.41 7.55 -20.80
N SER A 590 -24.30 6.24 -20.56
CA SER A 590 -25.00 5.22 -21.35
C SER A 590 -26.53 5.40 -21.28
N ARG A 591 -27.08 5.64 -20.08
CA ARG A 591 -28.52 5.91 -19.90
C ARG A 591 -28.96 7.17 -20.63
N LYS A 592 -28.15 8.23 -20.65
CA LYS A 592 -28.45 9.47 -21.41
C LYS A 592 -28.48 9.21 -22.90
N LYS A 593 -27.54 8.43 -23.43
CA LYS A 593 -27.54 8.01 -24.84
C LYS A 593 -28.76 7.16 -25.18
N ALA A 594 -29.06 6.15 -24.37
CA ALA A 594 -30.24 5.30 -24.56
C ALA A 594 -31.54 6.11 -24.48
N ALA A 595 -31.62 7.08 -23.56
CA ALA A 595 -32.77 7.99 -23.46
C ALA A 595 -32.89 8.89 -24.70
N GLN A 596 -31.77 9.36 -25.26
CA GLN A 596 -31.78 10.13 -26.50
C GLN A 596 -32.26 9.28 -27.68
N ILE A 597 -31.75 8.06 -27.85
CA ILE A 597 -32.19 7.12 -28.89
C ILE A 597 -33.70 6.85 -28.77
N ALA A 598 -34.16 6.54 -27.56
CA ALA A 598 -35.57 6.29 -27.31
C ALA A 598 -36.44 7.53 -27.58
N ARG A 599 -35.97 8.73 -27.21
CA ARG A 599 -36.68 10.00 -27.45
C ARG A 599 -36.79 10.33 -28.93
N GLU A 600 -35.71 10.16 -29.69
CA GLU A 600 -35.69 10.37 -31.15
C GLU A 600 -36.68 9.43 -31.85
N HIS A 601 -36.82 8.19 -31.37
CA HIS A 601 -37.75 7.22 -31.94
C HIS A 601 -39.22 7.44 -31.52
N LEU A 602 -39.47 7.76 -30.25
CA LEU A 602 -40.81 7.88 -29.69
C LEU A 602 -41.46 9.26 -29.93
N GLY A 603 -40.66 10.30 -30.20
CA GLY A 603 -41.14 11.69 -30.27
C GLY A 603 -41.62 12.26 -28.93
N ARG A 604 -41.38 11.56 -27.82
CA ARG A 604 -41.72 11.97 -26.44
C ARG A 604 -40.63 11.55 -25.46
N GLU A 605 -40.72 12.05 -24.22
CA GLU A 605 -39.83 11.59 -23.15
C GLU A 605 -40.05 10.09 -22.85
N PRO A 606 -38.97 9.28 -22.83
CA PRO A 606 -39.05 7.86 -22.52
C PRO A 606 -39.10 7.60 -21.00
N SER A 607 -39.82 6.56 -20.61
CA SER A 607 -39.89 6.07 -19.24
C SER A 607 -38.60 5.34 -18.81
N PRO A 608 -38.34 5.19 -17.50
CA PRO A 608 -37.19 4.42 -17.01
C PRO A 608 -37.11 2.98 -17.53
N PHE A 609 -38.27 2.37 -17.80
CA PHE A 609 -38.37 1.02 -18.34
C PHE A 609 -37.99 0.96 -19.82
N GLU A 610 -38.46 1.91 -20.64
CA GLU A 610 -38.10 2.03 -22.07
C GLU A 610 -36.59 2.29 -22.25
N ILE A 611 -35.99 3.15 -21.41
CA ILE A 611 -34.53 3.36 -21.39
C ILE A 611 -33.80 2.04 -21.07
N THR A 612 -34.35 1.23 -20.17
CA THR A 612 -33.76 -0.06 -19.80
C THR A 612 -33.87 -1.06 -20.95
N LYS A 613 -34.98 -1.09 -21.69
CA LYS A 613 -35.12 -1.92 -22.89
C LYS A 613 -34.05 -1.59 -23.94
N VAL A 614 -33.80 -0.32 -24.23
CA VAL A 614 -32.76 0.10 -25.19
C VAL A 614 -31.37 -0.33 -24.72
N LEU A 615 -31.05 -0.15 -23.44
CA LEU A 615 -29.76 -0.59 -22.89
C LEU A 615 -29.56 -2.11 -23.01
N LEU A 616 -30.60 -2.89 -22.71
CA LEU A 616 -30.55 -4.35 -22.82
C LEU A 616 -30.43 -4.79 -24.28
N ALA A 617 -31.12 -4.12 -25.20
CA ALA A 617 -30.99 -4.39 -26.63
C ALA A 617 -29.56 -4.13 -27.13
N GLU A 618 -28.92 -3.03 -26.73
CA GLU A 618 -27.50 -2.75 -27.05
C GLU A 618 -26.55 -3.81 -26.44
N GLU A 619 -26.78 -4.22 -25.19
CA GLU A 619 -25.98 -5.24 -24.52
C GLU A 619 -26.10 -6.62 -25.20
N CYS A 620 -27.28 -6.94 -25.73
CA CYS A 620 -27.54 -8.13 -26.54
C CYS A 620 -27.17 -7.98 -28.02
N HIS A 621 -26.44 -6.92 -28.40
CA HIS A 621 -26.04 -6.63 -29.78
C HIS A 621 -27.21 -6.52 -30.78
N GLY A 622 -28.39 -6.16 -30.30
CA GLY A 622 -29.61 -6.05 -31.10
C GLY A 622 -30.21 -7.40 -31.48
N GLU A 623 -29.92 -8.49 -30.75
CA GLU A 623 -30.44 -9.83 -31.02
C GLU A 623 -31.08 -10.43 -29.77
N CYS A 624 -32.24 -11.08 -29.91
CA CYS A 624 -32.90 -11.74 -28.80
C CYS A 624 -32.14 -13.00 -28.38
N PRO A 625 -31.67 -13.11 -27.12
CA PRO A 625 -30.83 -14.22 -26.68
C PRO A 625 -31.54 -15.59 -26.68
N TYR A 626 -32.88 -15.60 -26.73
CA TYR A 626 -33.68 -16.83 -26.72
C TYR A 626 -34.14 -17.26 -28.11
N THR A 627 -34.29 -16.33 -29.05
CA THR A 627 -34.90 -16.62 -30.36
C THR A 627 -34.02 -16.29 -31.56
N GLY A 628 -32.92 -15.56 -31.34
CA GLY A 628 -32.04 -15.07 -32.41
C GLY A 628 -32.68 -14.00 -33.31
N ARG A 629 -33.89 -13.53 -32.99
CA ARG A 629 -34.57 -12.48 -33.75
C ARG A 629 -33.89 -11.14 -33.51
N THR A 630 -33.69 -10.37 -34.57
CA THR A 630 -33.21 -8.98 -34.50
C THR A 630 -34.20 -8.10 -33.74
N ILE A 631 -33.69 -7.30 -32.81
CA ILE A 631 -34.43 -6.35 -31.98
C ILE A 631 -34.35 -4.99 -32.66
N GLU A 632 -35.37 -4.65 -33.45
CA GLU A 632 -35.50 -3.30 -34.01
C GLU A 632 -36.14 -2.34 -33.00
N LEU A 633 -35.76 -1.06 -33.03
CA LEU A 633 -36.29 -0.05 -32.10
C LEU A 633 -37.82 0.08 -32.17
N ALA A 634 -38.40 -0.04 -33.36
CA ALA A 634 -39.85 0.00 -33.55
C ALA A 634 -40.56 -1.21 -32.92
N ALA A 635 -39.96 -2.40 -33.04
CA ALA A 635 -40.49 -3.62 -32.42
C ALA A 635 -40.25 -3.64 -30.90
N LEU A 636 -39.28 -2.86 -30.39
CA LEU A 636 -38.93 -2.78 -28.98
C LEU A 636 -39.74 -1.71 -28.21
N LEU A 637 -39.98 -0.56 -28.84
CA LEU A 637 -40.56 0.64 -28.22
C LEU A 637 -41.87 1.11 -28.88
N GLY A 638 -42.32 0.47 -29.97
CA GLY A 638 -43.54 0.85 -30.67
C GLY A 638 -44.82 0.64 -29.86
N PRO A 639 -45.99 0.98 -30.46
CA PRO A 639 -47.29 0.88 -29.78
C PRO A 639 -47.65 -0.56 -29.40
N GLU A 640 -47.12 -1.55 -30.15
CA GLU A 640 -47.26 -2.98 -29.89
C GLU A 640 -45.86 -3.62 -29.75
N PRO A 641 -45.22 -3.51 -28.57
CA PRO A 641 -43.86 -4.01 -28.38
C PRO A 641 -43.83 -5.54 -28.44
N GLN A 642 -42.97 -6.09 -29.28
CA GLN A 642 -42.82 -7.54 -29.50
C GLN A 642 -41.76 -8.18 -28.59
N PHE A 643 -41.01 -7.36 -27.84
CA PHE A 643 -39.94 -7.80 -26.95
C PHE A 643 -40.17 -7.31 -25.52
N ASP A 644 -39.89 -8.17 -24.54
CA ASP A 644 -40.02 -7.86 -23.12
C ASP A 644 -38.77 -8.21 -22.30
N VAL A 645 -38.69 -7.66 -21.09
CA VAL A 645 -37.59 -7.89 -20.16
C VAL A 645 -37.91 -9.09 -19.28
N GLU A 646 -37.26 -10.23 -19.56
CA GLU A 646 -37.42 -11.47 -18.81
C GLU A 646 -36.35 -11.64 -17.73
N HIS A 647 -36.73 -12.26 -16.61
CA HIS A 647 -35.77 -12.71 -15.60
C HIS A 647 -35.25 -14.08 -16.02
N ILE A 648 -33.97 -14.14 -16.44
CA ILE A 648 -33.31 -15.40 -16.81
C ILE A 648 -33.45 -16.47 -15.72
N TRP A 649 -33.40 -16.04 -14.46
CA TRP A 649 -33.70 -16.88 -13.31
C TRP A 649 -35.04 -16.45 -12.72
N PRO A 650 -36.02 -17.37 -12.58
CA PRO A 650 -37.31 -17.06 -11.96
C PRO A 650 -37.12 -16.49 -10.55
N PHE A 651 -37.97 -15.53 -10.19
CA PHE A 651 -37.88 -14.76 -8.94
C PHE A 651 -38.34 -15.55 -7.71
#